data_AF-A0A2S7QJJ9-F1
#
_entry.id   AF-A0A2S7QJJ9-F1
#
_cell.length_a   1.000
_cell.length_b   1.000
_cell.length_c   1.000
_cell.angle_alpha   90.00
_cell.angle_beta   90.00
_cell.angle_gamma   90.00
#
_symmetry.space_group_name_H-M   'P 1'
#
loop_
_entity.id
_entity.type
_entity.pdbx_description
1 polymer ?
#
loop_
_entity_poly.entity_id
_entity_poly.type
_entity_poly.pdbx_seq_one_letter_code
_entity_poly.pdbx_strand_id
1 'polypeptide(L)'
;MAFRQRFARSLLYTSGAAVAGGGILYYTYRPRNIPGSDSAVVPPFGYGADGKFHPPRFPKVKSRAEQIADLKRSGGSKGASATSTPQNEDDVYDLLVIGGGATGAGVALDAATRGLKVAVVERDDFSSGTSSKSTKLVHGGVRYLEKAVWELDYNQYALVKEALRERKYFLETAPHLSSWLPIMLPLDKWWKAPYYWAGTKCYDFLAGSEGIETSYFLTRSKALDAFPMLKKDNLVGALVYYDGAHNDSRMNVSLAMTAALYGGTVVNHLEVTSLEKDANGRLCGAKVRDLIDEKDGKKPQEFNIRARGIINATGPFTDAIRKMDDQEVKEIVAPSSGVHVILPGYYSPQKMGLIDPKTSDGRVIFFLPWQGNTIAGTTDAPTQIEYNPVAGEKEIDWILSEIRHYLAPDINVRRGDVLAAWSGIRPLVKNPNAKNTEALVRNHLINVSPSGLLTCAGGKWTTYRQMAEECVDEAIKEFKLTPRPVTNAPNISGSELIDDGARLNGSCQTHQVKLVGAHGFSKTLFINLIQHFGVETDIAKHLTESYGDRAWTVAALSSPTEQRFPVRGLRISPLYPFVDGEVRYAVRHEYAQTAVDVLARRTRLAFLNAQAALEATPKVIDIMAEELNWSNKRKDVEWTNTVKFLESMGLPKSKLGATRKQVESGKMDFKDSVEYKMYSRHDQPGDELESDLKGAPGIKKEAPANR
;
A
#
# COMPACT_ATOMS: atom_id res chain seq x y z
N MET A 1 -55.97 -28.39 37.21
CA MET A 1 -54.53 -28.35 36.83
C MET A 1 -54.27 -28.02 35.35
N ALA A 2 -55.07 -28.51 34.39
CA ALA A 2 -54.82 -28.31 32.95
C ALA A 2 -54.83 -26.84 32.45
N PHE A 3 -55.64 -25.95 33.05
CA PHE A 3 -55.73 -24.54 32.64
C PHE A 3 -54.46 -23.73 32.96
N ARG A 4 -53.82 -24.00 34.11
CA ARG A 4 -52.57 -23.33 34.53
C ARG A 4 -51.38 -23.70 33.64
N GLN A 5 -51.31 -24.93 33.14
CA GLN A 5 -50.24 -25.37 32.23
C GLN A 5 -50.33 -24.75 30.82
N ARG A 6 -51.54 -24.53 30.30
CA ARG A 6 -51.76 -23.91 28.99
C ARG A 6 -51.38 -22.43 28.97
N PHE A 7 -51.71 -21.70 30.04
CA PHE A 7 -51.36 -20.29 30.19
C PHE A 7 -49.85 -20.10 30.41
N ALA A 8 -49.23 -20.93 31.25
CA ALA A 8 -47.78 -20.89 31.50
C ALA A 8 -46.96 -21.18 30.23
N ARG A 9 -47.38 -22.14 29.39
CA ARG A 9 -46.73 -22.40 28.09
C ARG A 9 -46.86 -21.21 27.14
N SER A 10 -48.03 -20.61 27.05
CA SER A 10 -48.27 -19.45 26.18
C SER A 10 -47.43 -18.25 26.64
N LEU A 11 -47.33 -18.02 27.95
CA LEU A 11 -46.49 -16.97 28.54
C LEU A 11 -45.00 -17.24 28.33
N LEU A 12 -44.55 -18.49 28.39
CA LEU A 12 -43.18 -18.88 28.09
C LEU A 12 -42.84 -18.68 26.60
N TYR A 13 -43.76 -19.02 25.69
CA TYR A 13 -43.55 -18.78 24.26
C TYR A 13 -43.54 -17.29 23.91
N THR A 14 -44.43 -16.48 24.49
CA THR A 14 -44.44 -15.03 24.25
C THR A 14 -43.25 -14.34 24.90
N SER A 15 -42.85 -14.74 26.11
CA SER A 15 -41.63 -14.23 26.76
C SER A 15 -40.38 -14.64 26.00
N GLY A 16 -40.32 -15.90 25.54
CA GLY A 16 -39.23 -16.39 24.69
C GLY A 16 -39.15 -15.64 23.36
N ALA A 17 -40.27 -15.39 22.70
CA ALA A 17 -40.33 -14.61 21.47
C ALA A 17 -39.97 -13.13 21.68
N ALA A 18 -40.38 -12.53 22.81
CA ALA A 18 -40.03 -11.16 23.16
C ALA A 18 -38.54 -11.01 23.51
N VAL A 19 -37.96 -11.97 24.24
CA VAL A 19 -36.53 -11.99 24.55
C VAL A 19 -35.69 -12.26 23.30
N ALA A 20 -36.11 -13.21 22.45
CA ALA A 20 -35.44 -13.47 21.18
C ALA A 20 -35.56 -12.28 20.22
N GLY A 21 -36.76 -11.70 20.07
CA GLY A 21 -37.00 -10.52 19.25
C GLY A 21 -36.25 -9.30 19.75
N GLY A 22 -36.29 -9.02 21.06
CA GLY A 22 -35.54 -7.93 21.70
C GLY A 22 -34.03 -8.13 21.61
N GLY A 23 -33.54 -9.37 21.76
CA GLY A 23 -32.14 -9.72 21.58
C GLY A 23 -31.65 -9.53 20.13
N ILE A 24 -32.46 -9.93 19.14
CA ILE A 24 -32.19 -9.69 17.72
C ILE A 24 -32.18 -8.19 17.43
N LEU A 25 -33.16 -7.45 17.94
CA LEU A 25 -33.27 -6.00 17.73
C LEU A 25 -32.05 -5.29 18.35
N TYR A 26 -31.69 -5.63 19.59
CA TYR A 26 -30.51 -5.10 20.26
C TYR A 26 -29.22 -5.45 19.51
N TYR A 27 -29.03 -6.70 19.08
CA TYR A 27 -27.84 -7.09 18.32
C TYR A 27 -27.74 -6.35 16.98
N THR A 28 -28.87 -6.09 16.34
CA THR A 28 -28.95 -5.40 15.03
C THR A 28 -28.71 -3.90 15.15
N TYR A 29 -29.22 -3.26 16.21
CA TYR A 29 -29.16 -1.81 16.38
C TYR A 29 -28.16 -1.32 17.45
N ARG A 30 -27.44 -2.22 18.12
CA ARG A 30 -26.41 -1.79 19.09
C ARG A 30 -25.37 -0.90 18.38
N PRO A 31 -24.95 0.22 18.99
CA PRO A 31 -23.84 1.00 18.49
C PRO A 31 -22.62 0.09 18.33
N ARG A 32 -21.96 0.17 17.17
CA ARG A 32 -20.70 -0.52 16.93
C ARG A 32 -19.59 0.52 16.96
N ASN A 33 -18.49 0.17 17.64
CA ASN A 33 -17.25 0.92 17.50
C ASN A 33 -16.71 0.60 16.10
N ILE A 34 -16.92 1.50 15.15
CA ILE A 34 -16.33 1.39 13.81
C ILE A 34 -14.87 1.81 13.97
N PRO A 35 -13.89 0.91 13.77
CA PRO A 35 -12.49 1.27 13.92
C PRO A 35 -12.12 2.45 13.00
N GLY A 36 -11.41 3.46 13.53
CA GLY A 36 -11.06 4.69 12.81
C GLY A 36 -12.19 5.74 12.73
N SER A 37 -13.31 5.53 13.44
CA SER A 37 -14.33 6.57 13.64
C SER A 37 -14.16 7.38 14.91
N ASP A 38 -13.21 6.97 15.76
CA ASP A 38 -12.87 7.69 16.99
C ASP A 38 -12.38 9.11 16.70
N SER A 39 -12.54 9.98 17.71
CA SER A 39 -11.95 11.32 17.64
C SER A 39 -10.43 11.20 17.52
N ALA A 40 -9.81 12.20 16.90
CA ALA A 40 -8.35 12.26 16.87
C ALA A 40 -7.80 12.09 18.28
N VAL A 41 -6.77 11.25 18.42
CA VAL A 41 -6.14 11.06 19.72
C VAL A 41 -5.65 12.43 20.19
N VAL A 42 -4.85 13.11 19.36
CA VAL A 42 -4.47 14.50 19.61
C VAL A 42 -5.52 15.45 19.02
N PRO A 43 -6.20 16.29 19.83
CA PRO A 43 -7.13 17.28 19.31
C PRO A 43 -6.38 18.31 18.44
N PRO A 44 -7.05 18.94 17.46
CA PRO A 44 -6.43 19.98 16.65
C PRO A 44 -5.89 21.09 17.56
N PHE A 45 -4.63 21.45 17.34
CA PHE A 45 -3.92 22.40 18.19
C PHE A 45 -4.64 23.76 18.19
N GLY A 46 -4.91 24.28 19.38
CA GLY A 46 -5.57 25.57 19.56
C GLY A 46 -4.64 26.75 19.34
N TYR A 47 -5.21 27.95 19.32
CA TYR A 47 -4.43 29.19 19.42
C TYR A 47 -3.72 29.24 20.78
N GLY A 48 -2.45 29.62 20.79
CA GLY A 48 -1.69 29.87 22.02
C GLY A 48 -2.27 31.04 22.81
N ALA A 49 -1.78 31.24 24.03
CA ALA A 49 -2.15 32.40 24.86
C ALA A 49 -1.82 33.76 24.17
N ASP A 50 -0.95 33.75 23.16
CA ASP A 50 -0.60 34.86 22.29
C ASP A 50 -1.60 35.10 21.14
N GLY A 51 -2.65 34.30 21.04
CA GLY A 51 -3.63 34.36 19.95
C GLY A 51 -3.06 33.89 18.60
N LYS A 52 -1.88 33.24 18.58
CA LYS A 52 -1.28 32.69 17.36
C LYS A 52 -1.49 31.19 17.27
N PHE A 53 -1.76 30.72 16.06
CA PHE A 53 -1.83 29.29 15.79
C PHE A 53 -0.40 28.73 15.69
N HIS A 54 -0.10 27.73 16.52
CA HIS A 54 1.17 27.01 16.47
C HIS A 54 0.91 25.59 15.92
N PRO A 55 1.41 25.24 14.72
CA PRO A 55 1.24 23.89 14.20
C PRO A 55 1.99 22.86 15.06
N PRO A 56 1.56 21.59 15.04
CA PRO A 56 2.27 20.51 15.73
C PRO A 56 3.75 20.47 15.38
N ARG A 57 4.60 20.18 16.38
CA ARG A 57 6.04 19.97 16.18
C ARG A 57 6.36 18.49 16.28
N PHE A 58 6.80 17.93 15.16
CA PHE A 58 7.11 16.51 15.08
C PHE A 58 8.60 16.23 15.27
N PRO A 59 8.97 15.06 15.82
CA PRO A 59 10.37 14.69 15.99
C PRO A 59 11.06 14.57 14.64
N LYS A 60 12.32 15.00 14.59
CA LYS A 60 13.17 14.89 13.41
C LYS A 60 13.67 13.46 13.28
N VAL A 61 13.44 12.83 12.12
CA VAL A 61 14.10 11.59 11.76
C VAL A 61 15.55 11.90 11.36
N LYS A 62 16.52 11.07 11.76
CA LYS A 62 17.90 11.16 11.25
C LYS A 62 17.87 11.17 9.72
N SER A 63 18.71 11.99 9.10
CA SER A 63 18.88 11.99 7.65
C SER A 63 19.41 10.65 7.15
N ARG A 64 19.16 10.32 5.87
CA ARG A 64 19.71 9.11 5.23
C ARG A 64 21.24 9.02 5.38
N ALA A 65 21.96 10.14 5.30
CA ALA A 65 23.40 10.19 5.48
C ALA A 65 23.84 9.87 6.93
N GLU A 66 23.13 10.39 7.93
CA GLU A 66 23.36 10.04 9.34
C GLU A 66 23.10 8.54 9.59
N GLN A 67 22.04 7.99 9.00
CA GLN A 67 21.74 6.55 9.07
C GLN A 67 22.86 5.70 8.44
N ILE A 68 23.38 6.08 7.27
CA ILE A 68 24.53 5.40 6.64
C ILE A 68 25.79 5.51 7.50
N ALA A 69 26.02 6.65 8.15
CA ALA A 69 27.13 6.81 9.08
C ALA A 69 27.02 5.84 10.26
N ASP A 70 25.81 5.64 10.81
CA ASP A 70 25.54 4.66 11.87
C ASP A 70 25.86 3.22 11.40
N LEU A 71 25.46 2.86 10.18
CA LEU A 71 25.79 1.57 9.57
C LEU A 71 27.31 1.38 9.43
N LYS A 72 28.03 2.39 8.93
CA LYS A 72 29.49 2.34 8.77
C LYS A 72 30.23 2.19 10.10
N ARG A 73 29.73 2.81 11.18
CA ARG A 73 30.34 2.65 12.52
C ARG A 73 30.28 1.20 12.99
N SER A 74 29.19 0.48 12.72
CA SER A 74 29.09 -0.95 13.03
C SER A 74 30.16 -1.80 12.29
N GLY A 75 30.54 -1.40 11.08
CA GLY A 75 31.51 -2.11 10.25
C GLY A 75 32.98 -2.05 10.72
N GLY A 76 33.33 -1.04 11.53
CA GLY A 76 34.70 -0.75 11.95
C GLY A 76 35.56 -0.04 10.90
N SER A 77 36.71 0.49 11.33
CA SER A 77 37.72 1.12 10.44
C SER A 77 38.68 0.07 9.85
N LYS A 78 39.07 0.21 8.57
CA LYS A 78 40.08 -0.65 7.91
C LYS A 78 41.44 -0.55 8.62
N GLY A 79 41.71 -1.43 9.57
CA GLY A 79 43.07 -1.78 10.01
C GLY A 79 43.69 -2.80 9.03
N ALA A 80 45.01 -2.95 9.05
CA ALA A 80 45.81 -3.76 8.12
C ALA A 80 45.57 -5.29 8.16
N SER A 81 44.48 -5.77 8.77
CA SER A 81 44.06 -7.17 8.83
C SER A 81 42.74 -7.34 8.08
N ALA A 82 42.57 -8.45 7.35
CA ALA A 82 41.43 -8.75 6.49
C ALA A 82 40.07 -8.92 7.22
N THR A 83 40.03 -8.72 8.54
CA THR A 83 38.82 -8.74 9.36
C THR A 83 38.59 -7.37 9.98
N SER A 84 37.53 -6.68 9.54
CA SER A 84 37.15 -5.39 10.12
C SER A 84 36.57 -5.60 11.53
N THR A 85 37.21 -5.04 12.56
CA THR A 85 36.72 -5.10 13.95
C THR A 85 35.96 -3.81 14.26
N PRO A 86 34.72 -3.88 14.81
CA PRO A 86 34.00 -2.68 15.25
C PRO A 86 34.82 -1.93 16.30
N GLN A 87 34.75 -0.59 16.30
CA GLN A 87 35.48 0.22 17.30
C GLN A 87 34.88 0.05 18.70
N ASN A 88 33.58 -0.22 18.81
CA ASN A 88 32.87 -0.51 20.05
C ASN A 88 31.88 -1.67 19.83
N GLU A 89 31.79 -2.62 20.76
CA GLU A 89 30.79 -3.70 20.70
C GLU A 89 29.35 -3.17 20.70
N ASP A 90 29.10 -2.03 21.35
CA ASP A 90 27.79 -1.38 21.35
C ASP A 90 27.38 -0.86 19.96
N ASP A 91 28.33 -0.74 19.02
CA ASP A 91 28.04 -0.35 17.65
C ASP A 91 27.44 -1.49 16.80
N VAL A 92 27.62 -2.75 17.20
CA VAL A 92 27.08 -3.92 16.51
C VAL A 92 25.56 -3.96 16.64
N TYR A 93 24.86 -4.21 15.53
CA TYR A 93 23.41 -4.37 15.55
C TYR A 93 23.00 -5.72 16.14
N ASP A 94 21.88 -5.76 16.86
CA ASP A 94 21.25 -7.02 17.23
C ASP A 94 20.74 -7.74 15.99
N LEU A 95 20.10 -6.99 15.08
CA LEU A 95 19.51 -7.52 13.85
C LEU A 95 19.84 -6.65 12.64
N LEU A 96 20.24 -7.28 11.54
CA LEU A 96 20.25 -6.69 10.20
C LEU A 96 19.14 -7.34 9.36
N VAL A 97 18.16 -6.55 8.95
CA VAL A 97 17.06 -6.97 8.08
C VAL A 97 17.38 -6.57 6.63
N ILE A 98 17.30 -7.53 5.72
CA ILE A 98 17.53 -7.34 4.29
C ILE A 98 16.17 -7.31 3.58
N GLY A 99 15.84 -6.17 2.98
CA GLY A 99 14.57 -5.90 2.31
C GLY A 99 13.67 -4.97 3.13
N GLY A 100 13.24 -3.86 2.53
CA GLY A 100 12.37 -2.83 3.11
C GLY A 100 10.95 -2.85 2.55
N GLY A 101 10.45 -4.01 2.14
CA GLY A 101 9.03 -4.27 1.89
C GLY A 101 8.25 -4.48 3.20
N ALA A 102 6.97 -4.85 3.09
CA ALA A 102 6.04 -4.91 4.23
C ALA A 102 6.57 -5.80 5.37
N THR A 103 7.13 -6.95 5.01
CA THR A 103 7.74 -7.89 5.96
C THR A 103 8.92 -7.24 6.70
N GLY A 104 9.92 -6.73 5.99
CA GLY A 104 11.13 -6.21 6.62
C GLY A 104 10.92 -4.88 7.35
N ALA A 105 10.07 -4.00 6.84
CA ALA A 105 9.68 -2.77 7.54
C ALA A 105 8.88 -3.08 8.81
N GLY A 106 8.01 -4.10 8.78
CA GLY A 106 7.31 -4.60 9.96
C GLY A 106 8.26 -5.19 11.00
N VAL A 107 9.19 -6.05 10.58
CA VAL A 107 10.23 -6.64 11.46
C VAL A 107 11.08 -5.55 12.09
N ALA A 108 11.50 -4.54 11.33
CA ALA A 108 12.28 -3.42 11.86
C ALA A 108 11.49 -2.62 12.92
N LEU A 109 10.20 -2.35 12.68
CA LEU A 109 9.36 -1.65 13.65
C LEU A 109 9.17 -2.48 14.93
N ASP A 110 8.87 -3.77 14.79
CA ASP A 110 8.69 -4.65 15.95
C ASP A 110 9.98 -4.77 16.76
N ALA A 111 11.12 -5.04 16.13
CA ALA A 111 12.42 -5.12 16.80
C ALA A 111 12.77 -3.81 17.53
N ALA A 112 12.61 -2.65 16.86
CA ALA A 112 12.91 -1.35 17.47
C ALA A 112 12.02 -1.06 18.69
N THR A 113 10.72 -1.36 18.61
CA THR A 113 9.76 -1.12 19.71
C THR A 113 9.90 -2.10 20.87
N ARG A 114 10.60 -3.22 20.67
CA ARG A 114 11.06 -4.14 21.73
C ARG A 114 12.43 -3.76 22.32
N GLY A 115 13.01 -2.64 21.88
CA GLY A 115 14.29 -2.13 22.37
C GLY A 115 15.53 -2.84 21.80
N LEU A 116 15.39 -3.56 20.68
CA LEU A 116 16.53 -4.14 19.96
C LEU A 116 17.17 -3.12 19.03
N LYS A 117 18.50 -3.16 18.90
CA LYS A 117 19.24 -2.35 17.95
C LYS A 117 19.15 -2.98 16.56
N VAL A 118 18.26 -2.45 15.71
CA VAL A 118 17.97 -3.02 14.39
C VAL A 118 18.38 -2.09 13.25
N ALA A 119 18.92 -2.68 12.18
CA ALA A 119 19.10 -2.04 10.89
C ALA A 119 18.24 -2.71 9.83
N VAL A 120 17.68 -1.95 8.89
CA VAL A 120 17.06 -2.45 7.67
C VAL A 120 17.64 -1.75 6.44
N VAL A 121 18.04 -2.56 5.46
CA VAL A 121 18.59 -2.09 4.20
C VAL A 121 17.71 -2.56 3.04
N GLU A 122 17.38 -1.66 2.14
CA GLU A 122 16.56 -1.90 0.95
C GLU A 122 17.36 -1.52 -0.28
N ARG A 123 17.50 -2.45 -1.23
CA ARG A 123 18.28 -2.23 -2.47
C ARG A 123 17.72 -1.07 -3.28
N ASP A 124 16.40 -0.92 -3.32
CA ASP A 124 15.69 0.05 -4.14
C ASP A 124 15.03 1.09 -3.24
N ASP A 125 13.81 1.55 -3.53
CA ASP A 125 13.03 2.34 -2.55
C ASP A 125 12.18 1.45 -1.64
N PHE A 126 11.79 1.96 -0.47
CA PHE A 126 10.82 1.27 0.38
C PHE A 126 9.55 0.97 -0.41
N SER A 127 9.07 -0.28 -0.33
CA SER A 127 7.90 -0.78 -1.07
C SER A 127 8.05 -0.94 -2.59
N SER A 128 9.25 -0.79 -3.16
CA SER A 128 9.51 -0.91 -4.61
C SER A 128 9.03 -2.23 -5.24
N GLY A 129 9.19 -3.34 -4.50
CA GLY A 129 8.84 -4.69 -4.91
C GLY A 129 7.34 -4.97 -4.90
N THR A 130 6.95 -6.16 -4.40
CA THR A 130 5.54 -6.61 -4.33
C THR A 130 4.67 -5.72 -3.44
N SER A 131 5.26 -5.08 -2.43
CA SER A 131 4.53 -4.32 -1.41
C SER A 131 3.81 -3.07 -1.94
N SER A 132 4.14 -2.54 -3.14
CA SER A 132 3.37 -1.48 -3.81
C SER A 132 2.46 -1.99 -4.93
N LYS A 133 2.47 -3.31 -5.21
CA LYS A 133 1.81 -3.94 -6.36
C LYS A 133 0.72 -4.93 -5.94
N SER A 134 0.03 -4.63 -4.83
CA SER A 134 -1.11 -5.39 -4.34
C SER A 134 -2.45 -4.92 -4.92
N THR A 135 -3.54 -5.64 -4.64
CA THR A 135 -4.93 -5.22 -4.90
C THR A 135 -5.40 -4.06 -4.01
N LYS A 136 -4.55 -3.57 -3.08
CA LYS A 136 -4.87 -2.47 -2.15
C LYS A 136 -5.99 -2.82 -1.15
N LEU A 137 -6.16 -4.12 -0.87
CA LEU A 137 -7.12 -4.65 0.09
C LEU A 137 -6.42 -5.31 1.28
N VAL A 138 -7.03 -5.15 2.45
CA VAL A 138 -6.73 -5.86 3.69
C VAL A 138 -7.83 -6.89 3.89
N HIS A 139 -7.79 -7.94 3.06
CA HIS A 139 -8.87 -8.91 2.94
C HIS A 139 -8.96 -9.81 4.17
N GLY A 140 -10.14 -9.92 4.77
CA GLY A 140 -10.37 -10.79 5.93
C GLY A 140 -10.68 -12.26 5.57
N GLY A 141 -10.51 -12.67 4.31
CA GLY A 141 -10.47 -14.10 3.95
C GLY A 141 -11.80 -14.78 3.68
N VAL A 142 -12.84 -14.07 3.24
CA VAL A 142 -14.21 -14.63 3.00
C VAL A 142 -14.19 -15.91 2.15
N ARG A 143 -13.33 -16.00 1.14
CA ARG A 143 -13.20 -17.20 0.30
C ARG A 143 -12.66 -18.43 1.07
N TYR A 144 -11.76 -18.20 2.03
CA TYR A 144 -11.21 -19.29 2.84
C TYR A 144 -12.25 -19.84 3.82
N LEU A 145 -13.23 -19.03 4.20
CA LEU A 145 -14.34 -19.47 5.05
C LEU A 145 -15.16 -20.58 4.38
N GLU A 146 -15.38 -20.49 3.07
CA GLU A 146 -16.09 -21.52 2.33
C GLU A 146 -15.39 -22.88 2.51
N LYS A 147 -14.08 -22.95 2.25
CA LYS A 147 -13.30 -24.19 2.46
C LYS A 147 -13.24 -24.60 3.93
N ALA A 148 -13.04 -23.66 4.85
CA ALA A 148 -12.99 -23.95 6.28
C ALA A 148 -14.27 -24.65 6.78
N VAL A 149 -15.45 -24.23 6.28
CA VAL A 149 -16.74 -24.79 6.68
C VAL A 149 -17.04 -26.09 5.94
N TRP A 150 -16.88 -26.12 4.61
CA TRP A 150 -17.27 -27.29 3.81
C TRP A 150 -16.25 -28.44 3.86
N GLU A 151 -14.96 -28.13 3.99
CA GLU A 151 -13.87 -29.12 4.06
C GLU A 151 -13.39 -29.37 5.50
N LEU A 152 -13.99 -28.70 6.51
CA LEU A 152 -13.59 -28.76 7.92
C LEU A 152 -12.09 -28.46 8.14
N ASP A 153 -11.52 -27.59 7.31
CA ASP A 153 -10.09 -27.24 7.36
C ASP A 153 -9.81 -26.19 8.45
N TYR A 154 -9.31 -26.65 9.60
CA TYR A 154 -8.92 -25.79 10.72
C TYR A 154 -7.86 -24.74 10.35
N ASN A 155 -6.94 -25.05 9.43
CA ASN A 155 -5.91 -24.10 9.03
C ASN A 155 -6.51 -22.93 8.23
N GLN A 156 -7.53 -23.20 7.41
CA GLN A 156 -8.28 -22.12 6.74
C GLN A 156 -9.06 -21.27 7.74
N TYR A 157 -9.67 -21.91 8.74
CA TYR A 157 -10.38 -21.19 9.81
C TYR A 157 -9.44 -20.27 10.59
N ALA A 158 -8.28 -20.77 11.03
CA ALA A 158 -7.28 -19.99 11.74
C ALA A 158 -6.82 -18.77 10.92
N LEU A 159 -6.58 -18.96 9.61
CA LEU A 159 -6.22 -17.89 8.68
C LEU A 159 -7.30 -16.80 8.59
N VAL A 160 -8.57 -17.18 8.55
CA VAL A 160 -9.69 -16.20 8.54
C VAL A 160 -9.72 -15.40 9.84
N LYS A 161 -9.61 -16.06 10.99
CA LYS A 161 -9.61 -15.37 12.31
C LYS A 161 -8.43 -14.43 12.47
N GLU A 162 -7.25 -14.86 12.01
CA GLU A 162 -6.04 -14.03 11.96
C GLU A 162 -6.25 -12.81 11.07
N ALA A 163 -6.69 -12.99 9.83
CA ALA A 163 -6.88 -11.90 8.88
C ALA A 163 -7.91 -10.87 9.38
N LEU A 164 -8.97 -11.34 10.04
CA LEU A 164 -9.99 -10.47 10.66
C LEU A 164 -9.42 -9.62 11.79
N ARG A 165 -8.59 -10.21 12.67
CA ARG A 165 -7.90 -9.50 13.77
C ARG A 165 -6.91 -8.48 13.23
N GLU A 166 -6.05 -8.87 12.30
CA GLU A 166 -5.05 -7.96 11.74
C GLU A 166 -5.70 -6.79 11.00
N ARG A 167 -6.81 -7.02 10.28
CA ARG A 167 -7.56 -5.94 9.63
C ARG A 167 -8.02 -4.86 10.59
N LYS A 168 -8.40 -5.21 11.82
CA LYS A 168 -8.74 -4.22 12.85
C LYS A 168 -7.51 -3.40 13.26
N TYR A 169 -6.38 -4.06 13.49
CA TYR A 169 -5.13 -3.36 13.84
C TYR A 169 -4.68 -2.38 12.76
N PHE A 170 -4.89 -2.70 11.47
CA PHE A 170 -4.65 -1.74 10.38
C PHE A 170 -5.45 -0.44 10.56
N LEU A 171 -6.73 -0.54 10.92
CA LEU A 171 -7.64 0.60 11.11
C LEU A 171 -7.31 1.41 12.36
N GLU A 172 -6.74 0.77 13.39
CA GLU A 172 -6.37 1.42 14.65
C GLU A 172 -5.00 2.10 14.59
N THR A 173 -4.00 1.42 14.03
CA THR A 173 -2.60 1.88 13.99
C THR A 173 -2.34 2.91 12.88
N ALA A 174 -3.11 2.86 11.78
CA ALA A 174 -2.94 3.74 10.62
C ALA A 174 -4.29 4.18 9.99
N PRO A 175 -5.21 4.79 10.76
CA PRO A 175 -6.58 5.15 10.32
C PRO A 175 -6.64 6.13 9.12
N HIS A 176 -5.54 6.81 8.83
CA HIS A 176 -5.44 7.69 7.66
C HIS A 176 -5.13 6.89 6.39
N LEU A 177 -4.37 5.78 6.50
CA LEU A 177 -3.93 4.96 5.36
C LEU A 177 -4.78 3.72 5.14
N SER A 178 -5.66 3.38 6.08
CA SER A 178 -6.56 2.24 6.01
C SER A 178 -7.99 2.69 6.20
N SER A 179 -8.90 2.03 5.50
CA SER A 179 -10.33 2.29 5.58
C SER A 179 -11.10 1.01 5.38
N TRP A 180 -12.40 1.06 5.61
CA TRP A 180 -13.31 0.00 5.22
C TRP A 180 -13.94 0.32 3.86
N LEU A 181 -14.24 -0.73 3.10
CA LEU A 181 -14.83 -0.64 1.77
C LEU A 181 -16.00 -1.64 1.71
N PRO A 182 -17.25 -1.19 1.45
CA PRO A 182 -18.32 -2.10 1.07
C PRO A 182 -18.03 -2.70 -0.30
N ILE A 183 -18.18 -4.01 -0.42
CA ILE A 183 -17.98 -4.76 -1.66
C ILE A 183 -19.30 -5.44 -2.03
N MET A 184 -19.83 -5.07 -3.18
CA MET A 184 -21.05 -5.60 -3.76
C MET A 184 -20.78 -6.91 -4.50
N LEU A 185 -21.59 -7.92 -4.23
CA LEU A 185 -21.71 -9.17 -4.97
C LEU A 185 -23.06 -9.20 -5.71
N PRO A 186 -23.10 -8.92 -7.03
CA PRO A 186 -24.31 -9.01 -7.83
C PRO A 186 -24.81 -10.46 -7.94
N LEU A 187 -26.13 -10.65 -7.92
CA LEU A 187 -26.77 -11.97 -7.97
C LEU A 187 -27.64 -12.10 -9.22
N ASP A 188 -27.36 -13.12 -10.02
CA ASP A 188 -28.06 -13.47 -11.28
C ASP A 188 -29.18 -14.51 -11.09
N LYS A 189 -29.25 -15.18 -9.94
CA LYS A 189 -30.22 -16.26 -9.65
C LYS A 189 -30.77 -16.14 -8.24
N TRP A 190 -32.08 -16.40 -8.08
CA TRP A 190 -32.77 -16.28 -6.78
C TRP A 190 -32.22 -17.20 -5.69
N TRP A 191 -31.80 -18.43 -6.03
CA TRP A 191 -31.24 -19.38 -5.03
C TRP A 191 -29.89 -18.92 -4.47
N LYS A 192 -29.14 -18.08 -5.21
CA LYS A 192 -27.85 -17.55 -4.73
C LYS A 192 -28.05 -16.56 -3.57
N ALA A 193 -29.19 -15.88 -3.50
CA ALA A 193 -29.48 -14.93 -2.42
C ALA A 193 -29.43 -15.57 -1.02
N PRO A 194 -30.22 -16.62 -0.69
CA PRO A 194 -30.12 -17.26 0.62
C PRO A 194 -28.76 -17.93 0.86
N TYR A 195 -28.12 -18.48 -0.17
CA TYR A 195 -26.80 -19.12 -0.05
C TYR A 195 -25.70 -18.12 0.36
N TYR A 196 -25.52 -17.04 -0.41
CA TYR A 196 -24.50 -16.06 -0.06
C TYR A 196 -24.87 -15.27 1.19
N TRP A 197 -26.16 -15.09 1.49
CA TRP A 197 -26.59 -14.43 2.72
C TRP A 197 -26.16 -15.22 3.96
N ALA A 198 -26.35 -16.53 3.94
CA ALA A 198 -25.85 -17.41 5.00
C ALA A 198 -24.33 -17.34 5.11
N GLY A 199 -23.61 -17.33 3.98
CA GLY A 199 -22.15 -17.19 3.94
C GLY A 199 -21.65 -15.88 4.55
N THR A 200 -22.21 -14.73 4.14
CA THR A 200 -21.81 -13.42 4.67
C THR A 200 -22.21 -13.25 6.14
N LYS A 201 -23.33 -13.84 6.58
CA LYS A 201 -23.70 -13.84 8.00
C LYS A 201 -22.82 -14.74 8.86
N CYS A 202 -22.39 -15.88 8.34
CA CYS A 202 -21.37 -16.70 9.00
C CYS A 202 -20.06 -15.91 9.16
N TYR A 203 -19.66 -15.19 8.11
CA TYR A 203 -18.49 -14.31 8.15
C TYR A 203 -18.63 -13.17 9.18
N ASP A 204 -19.77 -12.46 9.20
CA ASP A 204 -20.07 -11.42 10.20
C ASP A 204 -20.01 -11.98 11.63
N PHE A 205 -20.55 -13.18 11.84
CA PHE A 205 -20.56 -13.86 13.13
C PHE A 205 -19.13 -14.20 13.59
N LEU A 206 -18.30 -14.74 12.68
CA LEU A 206 -16.91 -15.08 12.98
C LEU A 206 -16.04 -13.85 13.24
N ALA A 207 -16.33 -12.74 12.56
CA ALA A 207 -15.68 -11.46 12.80
C ALA A 207 -15.95 -10.95 14.22
N GLY A 208 -17.17 -11.11 14.75
CA GLY A 208 -17.47 -10.79 16.14
C GLY A 208 -17.14 -9.33 16.49
N SER A 209 -16.26 -9.11 17.47
CA SER A 209 -15.74 -7.79 17.86
C SER A 209 -14.78 -7.17 16.84
N GLU A 210 -14.24 -7.98 15.93
CA GLU A 210 -13.31 -7.59 14.87
C GLU A 210 -14.04 -7.26 13.55
N GLY A 211 -15.38 -7.27 13.58
CA GLY A 211 -16.23 -6.89 12.46
C GLY A 211 -16.31 -5.38 12.30
N ILE A 212 -16.31 -4.93 11.04
CA ILE A 212 -16.49 -3.51 10.68
C ILE A 212 -17.98 -3.16 10.76
N GLU A 213 -18.76 -3.74 9.85
CA GLU A 213 -20.19 -3.50 9.70
C GLU A 213 -20.90 -4.80 9.28
N THR A 214 -22.22 -4.88 9.42
CA THR A 214 -22.98 -6.08 9.04
C THR A 214 -23.26 -6.15 7.55
N SER A 215 -23.14 -7.33 6.96
CA SER A 215 -23.58 -7.59 5.60
C SER A 215 -25.08 -7.32 5.42
N TYR A 216 -25.50 -6.84 4.25
CA TYR A 216 -26.90 -6.53 3.94
C TYR A 216 -27.26 -6.87 2.49
N PHE A 217 -28.55 -7.07 2.24
CA PHE A 217 -29.08 -7.33 0.90
C PHE A 217 -29.62 -6.04 0.27
N LEU A 218 -29.23 -5.79 -0.97
CA LEU A 218 -29.77 -4.75 -1.82
C LEU A 218 -30.74 -5.37 -2.82
N THR A 219 -31.96 -4.85 -2.85
CA THR A 219 -32.92 -5.15 -3.91
C THR A 219 -32.35 -4.71 -5.26
N ARG A 220 -32.81 -5.32 -6.36
CA ARG A 220 -32.42 -4.95 -7.73
C ARG A 220 -32.37 -3.43 -7.96
N SER A 221 -33.44 -2.72 -7.57
CA SER A 221 -33.52 -1.26 -7.72
C SER A 221 -32.42 -0.52 -6.95
N LYS A 222 -32.16 -0.89 -5.68
CA LYS A 222 -31.12 -0.28 -4.86
C LYS A 222 -29.71 -0.64 -5.32
N ALA A 223 -29.51 -1.85 -5.86
CA ALA A 223 -28.24 -2.26 -6.42
C ALA A 223 -27.90 -1.42 -7.66
N LEU A 224 -28.87 -1.19 -8.56
CA LEU A 224 -28.71 -0.33 -9.73
C LEU A 224 -28.56 1.15 -9.36
N ASP A 225 -29.20 1.61 -8.28
CA ASP A 225 -29.00 2.98 -7.77
C ASP A 225 -27.58 3.16 -7.21
N ALA A 226 -27.09 2.21 -6.42
CA ALA A 226 -25.75 2.23 -5.86
C ALA A 226 -24.65 2.02 -6.91
N PHE A 227 -24.92 1.21 -7.95
CA PHE A 227 -23.99 0.92 -9.05
C PHE A 227 -24.70 1.07 -10.41
N PRO A 228 -24.84 2.30 -10.94
CA PRO A 228 -25.64 2.58 -12.14
C PRO A 228 -25.17 1.89 -13.42
N MET A 229 -23.88 1.58 -13.51
CA MET A 229 -23.29 0.93 -14.68
C MET A 229 -23.48 -0.59 -14.68
N LEU A 230 -24.07 -1.16 -13.63
CA LEU A 230 -24.23 -2.60 -13.49
C LEU A 230 -25.22 -3.13 -14.54
N LYS A 231 -24.91 -4.29 -15.12
CA LYS A 231 -25.78 -4.98 -16.07
C LYS A 231 -27.14 -5.29 -15.43
N LYS A 232 -28.22 -4.94 -16.13
CA LYS A 232 -29.60 -5.09 -15.64
C LYS A 232 -30.18 -6.48 -15.87
N ASP A 233 -29.66 -7.21 -16.85
CA ASP A 233 -30.19 -8.51 -17.27
C ASP A 233 -29.95 -9.57 -16.20
N ASN A 234 -30.98 -10.36 -15.90
CA ASN A 234 -30.96 -11.43 -14.90
C ASN A 234 -30.58 -11.00 -13.47
N LEU A 235 -30.38 -9.70 -13.20
CA LEU A 235 -30.05 -9.20 -11.88
C LEU A 235 -31.25 -9.34 -10.92
N VAL A 236 -31.10 -10.17 -9.90
CA VAL A 236 -32.08 -10.37 -8.83
C VAL A 236 -31.91 -9.33 -7.72
N GLY A 237 -30.68 -8.98 -7.42
CA GLY A 237 -30.28 -8.09 -6.33
C GLY A 237 -28.78 -8.21 -6.11
N ALA A 238 -28.30 -7.72 -4.97
CA ALA A 238 -26.91 -7.85 -4.60
C ALA A 238 -26.74 -8.05 -3.10
N LEU A 239 -25.68 -8.75 -2.69
CA LEU A 239 -25.21 -8.71 -1.32
C LEU A 239 -24.06 -7.76 -1.16
N VAL A 240 -24.01 -7.08 -0.04
CA VAL A 240 -22.89 -6.22 0.33
C VAL A 240 -22.27 -6.76 1.61
N TYR A 241 -20.97 -6.96 1.59
CA TYR A 241 -20.15 -7.22 2.78
C TYR A 241 -19.05 -6.17 2.88
N TYR A 242 -18.37 -6.13 4.02
CA TYR A 242 -17.35 -5.12 4.29
C TYR A 242 -15.97 -5.75 4.42
N ASP A 243 -15.01 -5.07 3.81
CA ASP A 243 -13.61 -5.43 3.94
C ASP A 243 -12.69 -4.23 4.14
N GLY A 244 -11.41 -4.50 4.41
CA GLY A 244 -10.40 -3.46 4.57
C GLY A 244 -9.81 -3.05 3.22
N ALA A 245 -9.56 -1.76 3.05
CA ALA A 245 -8.75 -1.19 1.99
C ALA A 245 -7.58 -0.41 2.62
N HIS A 246 -6.48 -0.27 1.88
CA HIS A 246 -5.35 0.51 2.36
C HIS A 246 -4.50 1.14 1.25
N ASN A 247 -3.66 2.08 1.65
CA ASN A 247 -2.59 2.62 0.85
C ASN A 247 -1.30 1.84 1.12
N ASP A 248 -1.03 0.81 0.30
CA ASP A 248 0.08 -0.13 0.51
C ASP A 248 1.47 0.53 0.51
N SER A 249 1.79 1.38 -0.47
CA SER A 249 3.09 2.05 -0.52
C SER A 249 3.30 3.06 0.60
N ARG A 250 2.32 3.91 0.90
CA ARG A 250 2.41 4.86 2.02
C ARG A 250 2.48 4.13 3.36
N MET A 251 1.71 3.06 3.53
CA MET A 251 1.76 2.26 4.75
C MET A 251 3.15 1.68 4.99
N ASN A 252 3.78 1.15 3.94
CA ASN A 252 5.15 0.65 4.04
C ASN A 252 6.17 1.74 4.38
N VAL A 253 6.08 2.91 3.74
CA VAL A 253 6.94 4.06 4.04
C VAL A 253 6.73 4.51 5.49
N SER A 254 5.47 4.61 5.93
CA SER A 254 5.14 4.95 7.32
C SER A 254 5.69 3.91 8.31
N LEU A 255 5.66 2.61 7.99
CA LEU A 255 6.29 1.57 8.82
C LEU A 255 7.80 1.81 8.98
N ALA A 256 8.51 2.00 7.86
CA ALA A 256 9.94 2.26 7.87
C ALA A 256 10.29 3.55 8.64
N MET A 257 9.53 4.63 8.42
CA MET A 257 9.79 5.91 9.10
C MET A 257 9.41 5.86 10.58
N THR A 258 8.41 5.06 10.96
CA THR A 258 8.07 4.84 12.37
C THR A 258 9.17 4.03 13.06
N ALA A 259 9.71 2.98 12.42
CA ALA A 259 10.87 2.26 12.92
C ALA A 259 12.09 3.19 13.11
N ALA A 260 12.31 4.11 12.17
CA ALA A 260 13.35 5.13 12.25
C ALA A 260 13.21 6.03 13.48
N LEU A 261 11.97 6.47 13.77
CA LEU A 261 11.67 7.31 14.91
C LEU A 261 11.93 6.57 16.23
N TYR A 262 11.55 5.30 16.33
CA TYR A 262 11.86 4.44 17.49
C TYR A 262 13.34 4.02 17.59
N GLY A 263 14.22 4.56 16.74
CA GLY A 263 15.67 4.38 16.84
C GLY A 263 16.26 3.32 15.91
N GLY A 264 15.45 2.66 15.09
CA GLY A 264 15.93 1.76 14.04
C GLY A 264 16.73 2.50 12.97
N THR A 265 17.77 1.85 12.43
CA THR A 265 18.52 2.38 11.29
C THR A 265 17.89 1.89 9.99
N VAL A 266 17.33 2.80 9.20
CA VAL A 266 16.57 2.48 7.98
C VAL A 266 17.20 3.16 6.76
N VAL A 267 17.59 2.39 5.75
CA VAL A 267 18.24 2.96 4.54
C VAL A 267 17.72 2.28 3.28
N ASN A 268 17.14 3.08 2.38
CA ASN A 268 16.79 2.68 1.01
C ASN A 268 17.96 2.97 0.04
N HIS A 269 17.91 2.39 -1.15
CA HIS A 269 18.93 2.43 -2.19
C HIS A 269 20.30 1.90 -1.72
N LEU A 270 20.30 0.91 -0.84
CA LEU A 270 21.49 0.29 -0.25
C LEU A 270 21.44 -1.23 -0.45
N GLU A 271 22.22 -1.72 -1.42
CA GLU A 271 22.24 -3.11 -1.85
C GLU A 271 23.14 -3.96 -0.96
N VAL A 272 22.69 -5.14 -0.53
CA VAL A 272 23.58 -6.17 0.03
C VAL A 272 24.25 -6.93 -1.11
N THR A 273 25.60 -6.91 -1.15
CA THR A 273 26.39 -7.55 -2.20
C THR A 273 27.02 -8.87 -1.76
N SER A 274 27.26 -9.07 -0.46
CA SER A 274 27.71 -10.35 0.09
C SER A 274 27.39 -10.48 1.59
N LEU A 275 27.23 -11.70 2.07
CA LEU A 275 27.12 -12.00 3.51
C LEU A 275 28.50 -12.32 4.11
N GLU A 276 28.72 -11.92 5.36
CA GLU A 276 29.98 -12.17 6.08
C GLU A 276 29.81 -13.27 7.13
N LYS A 277 30.73 -14.23 7.13
CA LYS A 277 30.80 -15.34 8.11
C LYS A 277 32.00 -15.18 9.02
N ASP A 278 31.86 -15.58 10.27
CA ASP A 278 32.95 -15.67 11.23
C ASP A 278 33.79 -16.94 11.03
N ALA A 279 34.80 -17.15 11.86
CA ALA A 279 35.68 -18.32 11.80
C ALA A 279 34.94 -19.66 12.05
N ASN A 280 33.75 -19.63 12.67
CA ASN A 280 32.91 -20.81 12.92
C ASN A 280 31.89 -21.04 11.79
N GLY A 281 31.91 -20.22 10.74
CA GLY A 281 30.94 -20.29 9.64
C GLY A 281 29.58 -19.67 9.96
N ARG A 282 29.44 -18.96 11.09
CA ARG A 282 28.21 -18.26 11.47
C ARG A 282 28.15 -16.87 10.82
N LEU A 283 26.98 -16.45 10.37
CA LEU A 283 26.78 -15.11 9.84
C LEU A 283 26.98 -14.04 10.93
N CYS A 284 27.71 -12.98 10.59
CA CYS A 284 28.06 -11.90 11.53
C CYS A 284 28.02 -10.49 10.91
N GLY A 285 27.54 -10.38 9.68
CA GLY A 285 27.42 -9.11 8.97
C GLY A 285 27.13 -9.26 7.49
N ALA A 286 27.07 -8.14 6.80
CA ALA A 286 26.93 -8.09 5.35
C ALA A 286 27.74 -6.92 4.78
N LYS A 287 28.15 -7.08 3.52
CA LYS A 287 28.73 -6.00 2.73
C LYS A 287 27.63 -5.35 1.91
N VAL A 288 27.65 -4.03 1.87
CA VAL A 288 26.64 -3.23 1.19
C VAL A 288 27.24 -2.18 0.27
N ARG A 289 26.44 -1.73 -0.71
CA ARG A 289 26.79 -0.70 -1.69
C ARG A 289 25.65 0.31 -1.85
N ASP A 290 25.96 1.60 -1.72
CA ASP A 290 24.98 2.68 -1.96
C ASP A 290 24.79 2.88 -3.47
N LEU A 291 23.56 2.70 -3.95
CA LEU A 291 23.20 2.84 -5.37
C LEU A 291 22.95 4.30 -5.78
N ILE A 292 22.89 5.24 -4.83
CA ILE A 292 22.75 6.67 -5.13
C ILE A 292 24.07 7.28 -5.59
N ASP A 293 25.21 6.80 -5.07
CA ASP A 293 26.53 7.32 -5.44
C ASP A 293 26.79 7.23 -6.95
N GLU A 294 26.51 6.08 -7.58
CA GLU A 294 26.68 5.90 -9.03
C GLU A 294 25.79 6.85 -9.82
N LYS A 295 24.54 7.01 -9.39
CA LYS A 295 23.58 7.92 -10.01
C LYS A 295 24.03 9.39 -9.94
N ASP A 296 24.68 9.77 -8.84
CA ASP A 296 25.31 11.08 -8.63
C ASP A 296 26.66 11.24 -9.37
N GLY A 297 27.11 10.22 -10.11
CA GLY A 297 28.38 10.22 -10.82
C GLY A 297 29.60 10.02 -9.92
N LYS A 298 29.39 9.54 -8.69
CA LYS A 298 30.45 9.16 -7.75
C LYS A 298 30.77 7.67 -7.91
N LYS A 299 31.97 7.27 -7.50
CA LYS A 299 32.35 5.85 -7.47
C LYS A 299 31.66 5.19 -6.26
N PRO A 300 30.80 4.18 -6.45
CA PRO A 300 30.16 3.51 -5.34
C PRO A 300 31.22 2.82 -4.46
N GLN A 301 31.13 3.04 -3.16
CA GLN A 301 32.01 2.41 -2.18
C GLN A 301 31.25 1.34 -1.40
N GLU A 302 31.83 0.14 -1.34
CA GLU A 302 31.33 -0.90 -0.47
C GLU A 302 31.81 -0.69 0.98
N PHE A 303 30.94 -1.01 1.93
CA PHE A 303 31.27 -1.03 3.35
C PHE A 303 30.54 -2.17 4.06
N ASN A 304 31.02 -2.52 5.25
CA ASN A 304 30.48 -3.62 6.03
C ASN A 304 29.49 -3.11 7.08
N ILE A 305 28.49 -3.93 7.38
CA ILE A 305 27.55 -3.78 8.50
C ILE A 305 27.73 -5.00 9.39
N ARG A 306 27.93 -4.80 10.68
CA ARG A 306 28.02 -5.90 11.66
C ARG A 306 26.69 -6.09 12.38
N ALA A 307 26.25 -7.33 12.48
CA ALA A 307 25.03 -7.69 13.21
C ALA A 307 25.15 -9.09 13.84
N ARG A 308 24.46 -9.29 14.97
CA ARG A 308 24.39 -10.59 15.67
C ARG A 308 23.48 -11.59 14.95
N GLY A 309 22.38 -11.11 14.38
CA GLY A 309 21.47 -11.87 13.54
C GLY A 309 21.21 -11.19 12.20
N ILE A 310 21.01 -11.99 11.15
CA ILE A 310 20.65 -11.50 9.81
C ILE A 310 19.30 -12.10 9.42
N ILE A 311 18.37 -11.22 9.04
CA ILE A 311 17.02 -11.57 8.60
C ILE A 311 16.88 -11.28 7.11
N ASN A 312 16.53 -12.29 6.32
CA ASN A 312 16.14 -12.17 4.92
C ASN A 312 14.63 -12.00 4.79
N ALA A 313 14.20 -10.81 4.35
CA ALA A 313 12.80 -10.43 4.14
C ALA A 313 12.59 -9.86 2.72
N THR A 314 13.30 -10.41 1.73
CA THR A 314 13.39 -9.86 0.36
C THR A 314 12.27 -10.30 -0.60
N GLY A 315 11.16 -10.84 -0.07
CA GLY A 315 9.97 -11.17 -0.86
C GLY A 315 10.29 -12.12 -2.02
N PRO A 316 9.98 -11.79 -3.28
CA PRO A 316 10.31 -12.64 -4.43
C PRO A 316 11.80 -12.94 -4.56
N PHE A 317 12.67 -12.06 -4.07
CA PHE A 317 14.13 -12.20 -4.15
C PHE A 317 14.72 -13.03 -2.99
N THR A 318 13.88 -13.67 -2.17
CA THR A 318 14.30 -14.48 -1.01
C THR A 318 15.43 -15.45 -1.36
N ASP A 319 15.31 -16.18 -2.46
CA ASP A 319 16.27 -17.21 -2.84
C ASP A 319 17.63 -16.64 -3.29
N ALA A 320 17.68 -15.39 -3.78
CA ALA A 320 18.96 -14.75 -4.10
C ALA A 320 19.81 -14.55 -2.83
N ILE A 321 19.22 -14.09 -1.73
CA ILE A 321 19.94 -13.94 -0.45
C ILE A 321 20.25 -15.31 0.17
N ARG A 322 19.36 -16.30 0.05
CA ARG A 322 19.64 -17.66 0.54
C ARG A 322 20.84 -18.29 -0.19
N LYS A 323 20.95 -18.09 -1.50
CA LYS A 323 22.09 -18.55 -2.30
C LYS A 323 23.38 -17.78 -2.02
N MET A 324 23.30 -16.53 -1.57
CA MET A 324 24.48 -15.82 -1.05
C MET A 324 25.03 -16.45 0.24
N ASP A 325 24.19 -17.13 1.02
CA ASP A 325 24.61 -17.87 2.22
C ASP A 325 25.13 -19.28 1.87
N ASP A 326 24.36 -20.03 1.07
CA ASP A 326 24.67 -21.39 0.62
C ASP A 326 24.21 -21.58 -0.83
N GLN A 327 25.16 -21.72 -1.75
CA GLN A 327 24.90 -21.82 -3.18
C GLN A 327 24.09 -23.07 -3.57
N GLU A 328 24.18 -24.15 -2.77
CA GLU A 328 23.52 -25.43 -3.04
C GLU A 328 22.10 -25.51 -2.45
N VAL A 329 21.65 -24.45 -1.78
CA VAL A 329 20.33 -24.42 -1.15
C VAL A 329 19.22 -24.48 -2.20
N LYS A 330 18.24 -25.37 -1.98
CA LYS A 330 17.06 -25.48 -2.86
C LYS A 330 16.20 -24.23 -2.76
N GLU A 331 15.75 -23.72 -3.90
CA GLU A 331 14.81 -22.61 -3.98
C GLU A 331 13.47 -22.96 -3.34
N ILE A 332 12.90 -22.01 -2.62
CA ILE A 332 11.60 -22.17 -1.95
C ILE A 332 10.53 -21.27 -2.56
N VAL A 333 10.90 -20.21 -3.29
CA VAL A 333 9.94 -19.28 -3.89
C VAL A 333 9.41 -19.85 -5.20
N ALA A 334 8.09 -19.87 -5.33
CA ALA A 334 7.34 -20.14 -6.55
C ALA A 334 6.70 -18.82 -7.03
N PRO A 335 7.42 -17.99 -7.80
CA PRO A 335 6.93 -16.68 -8.22
C PRO A 335 5.69 -16.79 -9.12
N SER A 336 4.69 -15.95 -8.84
CA SER A 336 3.49 -15.81 -9.70
C SER A 336 3.17 -14.34 -9.96
N SER A 337 2.93 -13.96 -11.22
CA SER A 337 2.53 -12.62 -11.62
C SER A 337 1.04 -12.37 -11.34
N GLY A 338 0.75 -11.14 -10.93
CA GLY A 338 -0.59 -10.61 -10.81
C GLY A 338 -0.69 -9.24 -11.43
N VAL A 339 -1.49 -9.15 -12.49
CA VAL A 339 -1.73 -7.89 -13.22
C VAL A 339 -2.97 -7.20 -12.67
N HIS A 340 -2.90 -5.87 -12.64
CA HIS A 340 -4.03 -4.98 -12.41
C HIS A 340 -4.03 -3.88 -13.46
N VAL A 341 -5.21 -3.35 -13.74
CA VAL A 341 -5.41 -2.18 -14.60
C VAL A 341 -6.12 -1.08 -13.84
N ILE A 342 -5.89 0.15 -14.24
CA ILE A 342 -6.62 1.31 -13.77
C ILE A 342 -7.44 1.90 -14.90
N LEU A 343 -8.72 2.09 -14.59
CA LEU A 343 -9.71 2.71 -15.44
C LEU A 343 -10.16 4.05 -14.84
N PRO A 344 -10.78 4.94 -15.65
CA PRO A 344 -11.44 6.14 -15.17
C PRO A 344 -12.42 5.85 -14.03
N GLY A 345 -12.47 6.73 -13.03
CA GLY A 345 -13.28 6.53 -11.83
C GLY A 345 -14.77 6.43 -12.07
N TYR A 346 -15.27 6.88 -13.24
CA TYR A 346 -16.67 6.72 -13.59
C TYR A 346 -17.07 5.27 -13.84
N TYR A 347 -16.14 4.30 -13.87
CA TYR A 347 -16.45 2.88 -14.03
C TYR A 347 -16.82 2.17 -12.70
N SER A 348 -16.57 2.77 -11.53
CA SER A 348 -17.04 2.24 -10.23
C SER A 348 -17.59 3.35 -9.33
N PRO A 349 -18.59 3.10 -8.48
CA PRO A 349 -19.01 4.05 -7.47
C PRO A 349 -17.87 4.43 -6.53
N GLN A 350 -17.78 5.70 -6.14
CA GLN A 350 -16.65 6.22 -5.34
C GLN A 350 -16.46 5.54 -3.97
N LYS A 351 -17.53 4.96 -3.42
CA LYS A 351 -17.53 4.39 -2.05
C LYS A 351 -17.91 2.92 -1.99
N MET A 352 -18.01 2.23 -3.13
CA MET A 352 -18.41 0.82 -3.16
C MET A 352 -17.66 0.07 -4.26
N GLY A 353 -17.01 -1.02 -3.87
CA GLY A 353 -16.41 -1.96 -4.80
C GLY A 353 -17.40 -3.02 -5.28
N LEU A 354 -16.99 -3.81 -6.27
CA LEU A 354 -17.70 -4.97 -6.78
C LEU A 354 -16.74 -6.16 -6.82
N ILE A 355 -17.26 -7.36 -6.59
CA ILE A 355 -16.54 -8.62 -6.73
C ILE A 355 -17.25 -9.54 -7.71
N ASP A 356 -16.48 -10.10 -8.65
CA ASP A 356 -16.84 -11.34 -9.34
C ASP A 356 -16.21 -12.52 -8.58
N PRO A 357 -17.01 -13.38 -7.93
CA PRO A 357 -16.49 -14.52 -7.19
C PRO A 357 -16.06 -15.69 -8.11
N LYS A 358 -16.42 -15.66 -9.40
CA LYS A 358 -16.16 -16.75 -10.34
C LYS A 358 -16.13 -16.23 -11.80
N THR A 359 -14.96 -15.80 -12.23
CA THR A 359 -14.63 -15.43 -13.62
C THR A 359 -14.78 -16.62 -14.57
N SER A 360 -14.64 -16.38 -15.87
CA SER A 360 -14.69 -17.41 -16.93
C SER A 360 -13.80 -18.65 -16.68
N ASP A 361 -12.70 -18.49 -15.94
CA ASP A 361 -11.74 -19.53 -15.57
C ASP A 361 -11.75 -19.90 -14.07
N GLY A 362 -12.74 -19.42 -13.31
CA GLY A 362 -12.93 -19.75 -11.90
C GLY A 362 -12.08 -18.95 -10.91
N ARG A 363 -11.43 -17.87 -11.35
CA ARG A 363 -10.75 -16.89 -10.50
C ARG A 363 -11.73 -15.86 -9.94
N VAL A 364 -11.20 -14.90 -9.19
CA VAL A 364 -11.95 -13.79 -8.59
C VAL A 364 -11.39 -12.50 -9.16
N ILE A 365 -12.27 -11.62 -9.62
CA ILE A 365 -11.91 -10.25 -10.01
C ILE A 365 -12.56 -9.25 -9.05
N PHE A 366 -11.79 -8.25 -8.67
CA PHE A 366 -12.26 -7.11 -7.91
C PHE A 366 -12.32 -5.90 -8.81
N PHE A 367 -13.29 -5.05 -8.52
CA PHE A 367 -13.46 -3.76 -9.14
C PHE A 367 -13.69 -2.72 -8.07
N LEU A 368 -12.67 -1.94 -7.76
CA LEU A 368 -12.65 -1.13 -6.55
C LEU A 368 -12.44 0.33 -6.88
N PRO A 369 -13.15 1.27 -6.22
CA PRO A 369 -12.77 2.66 -6.27
C PRO A 369 -11.41 2.86 -5.60
N TRP A 370 -10.53 3.62 -6.23
CA TRP A 370 -9.19 3.87 -5.72
C TRP A 370 -8.69 5.24 -6.17
N GLN A 371 -8.56 6.19 -5.23
CA GLN A 371 -8.08 7.56 -5.44
C GLN A 371 -8.68 8.30 -6.65
N GLY A 372 -10.01 8.24 -6.80
CA GLY A 372 -10.71 8.90 -7.92
C GLY A 372 -10.68 8.11 -9.23
N ASN A 373 -10.02 6.96 -9.26
CA ASN A 373 -10.00 6.01 -10.36
C ASN A 373 -10.65 4.67 -9.96
N THR A 374 -10.66 3.71 -10.87
CA THR A 374 -11.13 2.35 -10.61
C THR A 374 -10.02 1.33 -10.87
N ILE A 375 -9.67 0.54 -9.85
CA ILE A 375 -8.74 -0.60 -9.99
C ILE A 375 -9.50 -1.87 -10.33
N ALA A 376 -9.01 -2.60 -11.32
CA ALA A 376 -9.54 -3.91 -11.67
C ALA A 376 -8.44 -4.98 -11.72
N GLY A 377 -8.71 -6.15 -11.17
CA GLY A 377 -7.77 -7.27 -11.15
C GLY A 377 -8.17 -8.38 -10.20
N THR A 378 -7.45 -9.49 -10.17
CA THR A 378 -6.09 -9.67 -10.70
C THR A 378 -5.91 -11.01 -11.40
N THR A 379 -4.88 -11.11 -12.24
CA THR A 379 -4.43 -12.38 -12.82
C THR A 379 -3.56 -13.17 -11.84
N ASP A 380 -3.27 -14.42 -12.22
CA ASP A 380 -2.41 -15.34 -11.49
C ASP A 380 -1.77 -16.28 -12.51
N ALA A 381 -0.46 -16.13 -12.74
CA ALA A 381 0.30 -16.94 -13.68
C ALA A 381 1.74 -17.13 -13.21
N PRO A 382 2.31 -18.35 -13.30
CA PRO A 382 3.74 -18.56 -13.02
C PRO A 382 4.61 -17.60 -13.84
N THR A 383 5.64 -17.05 -13.21
CA THR A 383 6.50 -16.04 -13.86
C THR A 383 7.95 -16.19 -13.43
N GLN A 384 8.86 -15.43 -14.06
CA GLN A 384 10.25 -15.29 -13.62
C GLN A 384 10.40 -14.07 -12.72
N ILE A 385 11.40 -14.09 -11.85
CA ILE A 385 11.67 -12.93 -10.99
C ILE A 385 12.31 -11.83 -11.82
N GLU A 386 11.58 -10.72 -11.97
CA GLU A 386 12.04 -9.52 -12.65
C GLU A 386 11.96 -8.32 -11.71
N TYR A 387 12.79 -7.32 -11.98
CA TYR A 387 12.86 -6.11 -11.16
C TYR A 387 11.63 -5.20 -11.35
N ASN A 388 11.27 -4.91 -12.60
CA ASN A 388 10.10 -4.13 -12.99
C ASN A 388 9.25 -4.97 -13.97
N PRO A 389 8.54 -6.00 -13.49
CA PRO A 389 7.70 -6.83 -14.34
C PRO A 389 6.64 -5.98 -15.04
N VAL A 390 6.46 -6.22 -16.34
CA VAL A 390 5.51 -5.48 -17.20
C VAL A 390 4.19 -6.26 -17.28
N ALA A 391 3.07 -5.55 -17.24
CA ALA A 391 1.75 -6.16 -17.47
C ALA A 391 1.61 -6.61 -18.94
N GLY A 392 1.28 -7.88 -19.16
CA GLY A 392 1.10 -8.41 -20.51
C GLY A 392 -0.23 -7.97 -21.15
N GLU A 393 -0.23 -7.64 -22.44
CA GLU A 393 -1.45 -7.23 -23.16
C GLU A 393 -2.55 -8.29 -23.13
N LYS A 394 -2.20 -9.58 -23.17
CA LYS A 394 -3.17 -10.69 -23.03
C LYS A 394 -3.90 -10.67 -21.67
N GLU A 395 -3.18 -10.33 -20.60
CA GLU A 395 -3.74 -10.26 -19.25
C GLU A 395 -4.61 -9.02 -19.09
N ILE A 396 -4.19 -7.89 -19.67
CA ILE A 396 -4.98 -6.66 -19.75
C ILE A 396 -6.30 -6.94 -20.49
N ASP A 397 -6.24 -7.48 -21.71
CA ASP A 397 -7.43 -7.79 -22.51
C ASP A 397 -8.36 -8.77 -21.81
N TRP A 398 -7.81 -9.77 -21.12
CA TRP A 398 -8.59 -10.69 -20.29
C TRP A 398 -9.33 -9.94 -19.17
N ILE A 399 -8.64 -9.09 -18.39
CA ILE A 399 -9.29 -8.28 -17.35
C ILE A 399 -10.43 -7.43 -17.94
N LEU A 400 -10.18 -6.75 -19.06
CA LEU A 400 -11.19 -5.92 -19.72
C LEU A 400 -12.40 -6.75 -20.19
N SER A 401 -12.17 -7.97 -20.68
CA SER A 401 -13.26 -8.88 -21.06
C SER A 401 -14.13 -9.32 -19.88
N GLU A 402 -13.53 -9.65 -18.73
CA GLU A 402 -14.28 -10.01 -17.52
C GLU A 402 -15.10 -8.84 -16.99
N ILE A 403 -14.54 -7.63 -16.99
CA ILE A 403 -15.26 -6.42 -16.55
C ILE A 403 -16.50 -6.17 -17.43
N ARG A 404 -16.40 -6.34 -18.75
CA ARG A 404 -17.52 -6.12 -19.69
C ARG A 404 -18.74 -6.99 -19.37
N HIS A 405 -18.56 -8.16 -18.76
CA HIS A 405 -19.69 -9.03 -18.40
C HIS A 405 -20.59 -8.44 -17.30
N TYR A 406 -20.04 -7.55 -16.47
CA TYR A 406 -20.75 -6.92 -15.35
C TYR A 406 -21.31 -5.55 -15.66
N LEU A 407 -20.82 -4.91 -16.71
CA LEU A 407 -21.28 -3.58 -17.10
C LEU A 407 -22.47 -3.67 -18.06
N ALA A 408 -23.32 -2.64 -18.02
CA ALA A 408 -24.45 -2.51 -18.92
C ALA A 408 -23.95 -2.42 -20.38
N PRO A 409 -24.70 -2.94 -21.37
CA PRO A 409 -24.23 -3.03 -22.76
C PRO A 409 -23.86 -1.69 -23.43
N ASP A 410 -24.42 -0.58 -22.94
CA ASP A 410 -24.13 0.79 -23.36
C ASP A 410 -22.83 1.36 -22.76
N ILE A 411 -22.27 0.69 -21.74
CA ILE A 411 -21.00 1.05 -21.11
C ILE A 411 -19.88 0.24 -21.78
N ASN A 412 -19.22 0.86 -22.76
CA ASN A 412 -18.10 0.25 -23.46
C ASN A 412 -16.78 0.45 -22.69
N VAL A 413 -16.04 -0.64 -22.48
CA VAL A 413 -14.68 -0.64 -21.90
C VAL A 413 -13.69 -1.06 -22.97
N ARG A 414 -12.73 -0.20 -23.29
CA ARG A 414 -11.72 -0.39 -24.34
C ARG A 414 -10.32 -0.39 -23.74
N ARG A 415 -9.36 -0.89 -24.52
CA ARG A 415 -7.93 -0.84 -24.14
C ARG A 415 -7.43 0.59 -23.92
N GLY A 416 -7.99 1.56 -24.63
CA GLY A 416 -7.69 2.99 -24.49
C GLY A 416 -8.22 3.63 -23.20
N ASP A 417 -9.13 2.98 -22.48
CA ASP A 417 -9.58 3.44 -21.17
C ASP A 417 -8.57 3.07 -20.06
N VAL A 418 -7.56 2.25 -20.33
CA VAL A 418 -6.55 1.86 -19.34
C VAL A 418 -5.55 3.00 -19.15
N LEU A 419 -5.60 3.66 -18.00
CA LEU A 419 -4.73 4.78 -17.63
C LEU A 419 -3.36 4.33 -17.10
N ALA A 420 -3.32 3.16 -16.47
CA ALA A 420 -2.10 2.50 -16.01
C ALA A 420 -2.35 0.99 -15.88
N ALA A 421 -1.30 0.20 -16.01
CA ALA A 421 -1.32 -1.24 -15.78
C ALA A 421 0.02 -1.70 -15.18
N TRP A 422 -0.02 -2.50 -14.13
CA TRP A 422 1.20 -3.01 -13.48
C TRP A 422 1.08 -4.50 -13.20
N SER A 423 2.24 -5.14 -13.08
CA SER A 423 2.36 -6.53 -12.66
C SER A 423 3.11 -6.60 -11.32
N GLY A 424 2.59 -7.36 -10.37
CA GLY A 424 3.28 -7.70 -9.11
C GLY A 424 3.68 -9.16 -9.07
N ILE A 425 4.84 -9.48 -8.50
CA ILE A 425 5.27 -10.87 -8.29
C ILE A 425 4.91 -11.30 -6.88
N ARG A 426 4.05 -12.30 -6.74
CA ARG A 426 3.68 -12.93 -5.47
C ARG A 426 4.79 -13.91 -5.06
N PRO A 427 5.37 -13.77 -3.85
CA PRO A 427 6.37 -14.70 -3.36
C PRO A 427 5.70 -15.93 -2.74
N LEU A 428 5.03 -16.78 -3.54
CA LEU A 428 4.46 -18.01 -3.00
C LEU A 428 5.60 -18.92 -2.54
N VAL A 429 5.44 -19.66 -1.45
CA VAL A 429 6.53 -20.45 -0.85
C VAL A 429 6.18 -21.93 -0.81
N LYS A 430 7.12 -22.79 -1.17
CA LYS A 430 7.07 -24.24 -0.98
C LYS A 430 7.69 -24.58 0.36
N ASN A 431 7.10 -25.52 1.10
CA ASN A 431 7.70 -25.99 2.35
C ASN A 431 8.87 -26.94 2.03
N PRO A 432 10.13 -26.61 2.38
CA PRO A 432 11.27 -27.48 2.10
C PRO A 432 11.22 -28.82 2.84
N ASN A 433 10.46 -28.90 3.94
CA ASN A 433 10.34 -30.08 4.80
C ASN A 433 9.07 -30.93 4.51
N ALA A 434 8.24 -30.54 3.53
CA ALA A 434 7.03 -31.30 3.20
C ALA A 434 7.35 -32.55 2.37
N LYS A 435 6.73 -33.68 2.73
CA LYS A 435 6.86 -34.95 1.98
C LYS A 435 6.35 -34.85 0.53
N ASN A 436 5.38 -33.97 0.27
CA ASN A 436 4.97 -33.56 -1.07
C ASN A 436 5.56 -32.19 -1.38
N THR A 437 6.55 -32.16 -2.26
CA THR A 437 7.31 -30.97 -2.70
C THR A 437 6.48 -29.92 -3.46
N GLU A 438 5.20 -30.19 -3.70
CA GLU A 438 4.28 -29.33 -4.47
C GLU A 438 3.26 -28.56 -3.60
N ALA A 439 3.14 -28.86 -2.30
CA ALA A 439 2.18 -28.17 -1.45
C ALA A 439 2.71 -26.78 -1.03
N LEU A 440 2.17 -25.72 -1.66
CA LEU A 440 2.46 -24.34 -1.29
C LEU A 440 2.00 -24.02 0.14
N VAL A 441 2.87 -23.37 0.90
CA VAL A 441 2.55 -22.78 2.21
C VAL A 441 1.58 -21.64 1.98
N ARG A 442 0.38 -21.75 2.56
CA ARG A 442 -0.69 -20.73 2.40
C ARG A 442 -0.47 -19.49 3.30
N ASN A 443 0.34 -19.63 4.34
CA ASN A 443 0.76 -18.56 5.25
C ASN A 443 2.15 -18.06 4.85
N HIS A 444 3.00 -17.81 5.84
CA HIS A 444 4.40 -17.48 5.70
C HIS A 444 5.27 -18.61 6.24
N LEU A 445 6.55 -18.58 5.91
CA LEU A 445 7.57 -19.52 6.37
C LEU A 445 8.67 -18.74 7.09
N ILE A 446 9.01 -19.19 8.30
CA ILE A 446 10.21 -18.78 9.02
C ILE A 446 11.16 -19.98 9.05
N ASN A 447 12.38 -19.79 8.56
CA ASN A 447 13.40 -20.83 8.53
C ASN A 447 14.78 -20.26 8.83
N VAL A 448 15.56 -20.96 9.64
CA VAL A 448 16.94 -20.59 9.98
C VAL A 448 17.90 -21.57 9.28
N SER A 449 18.89 -21.04 8.56
CA SER A 449 19.94 -21.85 7.93
C SER A 449 21.00 -22.29 8.97
N PRO A 450 21.83 -23.32 8.66
CA PRO A 450 22.91 -23.74 9.57
C PRO A 450 23.91 -22.63 9.94
N SER A 451 24.12 -21.65 9.06
CA SER A 451 24.99 -20.50 9.33
C SER A 451 24.30 -19.39 10.14
N GLY A 452 22.98 -19.51 10.39
CA GLY A 452 22.18 -18.55 11.14
C GLY A 452 21.43 -17.52 10.29
N LEU A 453 21.23 -17.73 8.98
CA LEU A 453 20.37 -16.85 8.18
C LEU A 453 18.91 -17.13 8.49
N LEU A 454 18.21 -16.19 9.14
CA LEU A 454 16.77 -16.29 9.38
C LEU A 454 16.02 -15.74 8.17
N THR A 455 15.24 -16.57 7.49
CA THR A 455 14.42 -16.19 6.33
C THR A 455 12.95 -16.12 6.72
N CYS A 456 12.30 -14.98 6.46
CA CYS A 456 10.85 -14.83 6.53
C CYS A 456 10.28 -14.59 5.12
N ALA A 457 9.59 -15.60 4.59
CA ALA A 457 9.12 -15.62 3.20
C ALA A 457 7.63 -15.97 3.09
N GLY A 458 6.99 -15.55 1.99
CA GLY A 458 5.56 -15.79 1.76
C GLY A 458 4.67 -14.77 2.45
N GLY A 459 3.52 -15.21 2.91
CA GLY A 459 2.56 -14.37 3.62
C GLY A 459 1.81 -13.37 2.72
N LYS A 460 1.17 -12.38 3.36
CA LYS A 460 0.30 -11.39 2.73
C LYS A 460 0.45 -10.04 3.42
N TRP A 461 0.04 -8.99 2.73
CA TRP A 461 -0.08 -7.66 3.33
C TRP A 461 -0.92 -7.69 4.61
N THR A 462 -2.11 -8.32 4.61
CA THR A 462 -2.98 -8.37 5.79
C THR A 462 -2.29 -8.90 7.04
N THR A 463 -1.33 -9.83 6.91
CA THR A 463 -0.70 -10.52 8.06
C THR A 463 0.72 -10.03 8.34
N TYR A 464 1.17 -8.92 7.74
CA TYR A 464 2.57 -8.47 7.83
C TYR A 464 3.04 -8.26 9.29
N ARG A 465 2.16 -7.76 10.17
CA ARG A 465 2.49 -7.45 11.57
C ARG A 465 2.69 -8.73 12.38
N GLN A 466 1.83 -9.71 12.21
CA GLN A 466 2.00 -11.03 12.82
C GLN A 466 3.25 -11.74 12.28
N MET A 467 3.49 -11.67 10.96
CA MET A 467 4.73 -12.19 10.37
C MET A 467 5.98 -11.55 10.98
N ALA A 468 5.94 -10.24 11.27
CA ALA A 468 7.02 -9.53 11.93
C ALA A 468 7.19 -10.00 13.38
N GLU A 469 6.09 -10.12 14.14
CA GLU A 469 6.09 -10.62 15.51
C GLU A 469 6.74 -12.00 15.62
N GLU A 470 6.28 -12.97 14.82
CA GLU A 470 6.81 -14.34 14.82
C GLU A 470 8.28 -14.37 14.36
N CYS A 471 8.66 -13.54 13.40
CA CYS A 471 10.02 -13.44 12.90
C CYS A 471 10.99 -12.89 13.96
N VAL A 472 10.60 -11.86 14.70
CA VAL A 472 11.41 -11.28 15.77
C VAL A 472 11.47 -12.21 16.98
N ASP A 473 10.38 -12.91 17.30
CA ASP A 473 10.36 -13.94 18.35
C ASP A 473 11.38 -15.05 18.08
N GLU A 474 11.40 -15.59 16.85
CA GLU A 474 12.38 -16.62 16.48
C GLU A 474 13.80 -16.04 16.44
N ALA A 475 13.98 -14.78 16.01
CA ALA A 475 15.28 -14.12 16.03
C ALA A 475 15.84 -13.94 17.45
N ILE A 476 14.99 -13.54 18.40
CA ILE A 476 15.37 -13.40 19.82
C ILE A 476 15.86 -14.74 20.36
N LYS A 477 15.15 -15.82 20.06
CA LYS A 477 15.48 -17.17 20.48
C LYS A 477 16.77 -17.69 19.83
N GLU A 478 16.89 -17.60 18.51
CA GLU A 478 18.03 -18.11 17.74
C GLU A 478 19.33 -17.37 18.07
N PHE A 479 19.28 -16.04 18.13
CA PHE A 479 20.47 -15.21 18.34
C PHE A 479 20.68 -14.85 19.83
N LYS A 480 19.86 -15.40 20.74
CA LYS A 480 19.91 -15.18 22.19
C LYS A 480 19.91 -13.69 22.56
N LEU A 481 19.07 -12.92 21.87
CA LEU A 481 18.94 -11.48 22.09
C LEU A 481 18.17 -11.20 23.38
N THR A 482 18.38 -10.02 23.98
CA THR A 482 17.68 -9.61 25.18
C THR A 482 16.92 -8.32 24.91
N PRO A 483 15.62 -8.39 24.57
CA PRO A 483 14.74 -7.23 24.47
C PRO A 483 14.77 -6.39 25.74
N ARG A 484 14.55 -5.08 25.60
CA ARG A 484 14.59 -4.13 26.72
C ARG A 484 13.43 -3.15 26.63
N PRO A 485 12.88 -2.71 27.79
CA PRO A 485 11.90 -1.64 27.79
C PRO A 485 12.43 -0.37 27.10
N VAL A 486 11.61 0.24 26.26
CA VAL A 486 11.92 1.54 25.62
C VAL A 486 11.42 2.64 26.56
N THR A 487 12.28 3.07 27.48
CA THR A 487 11.91 4.03 28.55
C THR A 487 11.79 5.47 28.08
N ASN A 488 12.47 5.84 26.99
CA ASN A 488 12.47 7.18 26.41
C ASN A 488 11.92 7.15 24.99
N ALA A 489 10.70 6.64 24.82
CA ALA A 489 10.04 6.59 23.52
C ALA A 489 9.93 8.02 22.93
N PRO A 490 10.21 8.20 21.63
CA PRO A 490 10.07 9.50 20.98
C PRO A 490 8.61 9.95 21.01
N ASN A 491 8.36 11.23 21.26
CA ASN A 491 7.02 11.79 21.12
C ASN A 491 6.66 11.94 19.64
N ILE A 492 6.20 10.85 18.99
CA ILE A 492 5.82 10.84 17.58
C ILE A 492 4.58 11.71 17.33
N SER A 493 3.70 11.82 18.32
CA SER A 493 2.46 12.61 18.23
C SER A 493 2.72 14.11 18.04
N GLY A 494 3.87 14.60 18.52
CA GLY A 494 4.20 16.02 18.55
C GLY A 494 3.37 16.83 19.55
N SER A 495 2.69 16.16 20.49
CA SER A 495 1.91 16.75 21.57
C SER A 495 2.38 16.20 22.91
N GLU A 496 2.64 17.07 23.88
CA GLU A 496 2.94 16.65 25.26
C GLU A 496 1.68 16.21 26.02
N LEU A 497 0.49 16.43 25.44
CA LEU A 497 -0.79 16.22 26.11
C LEU A 497 -1.21 14.76 26.17
N ILE A 498 -0.59 13.87 25.38
CA ILE A 498 -1.10 12.50 25.19
C ILE A 498 0.01 11.46 25.14
N ASP A 499 -0.14 10.46 26.00
CA ASP A 499 0.58 9.19 25.96
C ASP A 499 -0.05 8.29 24.88
N ASP A 500 0.74 7.84 23.91
CA ASP A 500 0.33 7.01 22.78
C ASP A 500 -0.05 5.57 23.18
N GLY A 501 0.08 5.24 24.47
CA GLY A 501 -0.58 4.12 25.14
C GLY A 501 0.11 2.77 24.96
N ALA A 502 1.04 2.64 24.00
CA ALA A 502 1.78 1.41 23.79
C ALA A 502 2.81 1.23 24.92
N ARG A 503 2.59 0.24 25.80
CA ARG A 503 3.50 -0.06 26.92
C ARG A 503 4.72 -0.85 26.44
N LEU A 504 5.73 -0.14 25.94
CA LEU A 504 6.96 -0.72 25.35
C LEU A 504 7.89 -1.35 26.41
N ASN A 505 7.50 -2.51 26.94
CA ASN A 505 8.18 -3.24 28.01
C ASN A 505 9.19 -4.31 27.51
N GLY A 506 9.48 -4.34 26.21
CA GLY A 506 10.32 -5.36 25.57
C GLY A 506 9.56 -6.54 24.95
N SER A 507 8.23 -6.62 25.14
CA SER A 507 7.35 -7.54 24.38
C SER A 507 6.78 -6.89 23.12
N CYS A 508 6.23 -7.69 22.20
CA CYS A 508 5.54 -7.18 21.02
C CYS A 508 4.33 -6.32 21.41
N GLN A 509 4.34 -5.04 21.04
CA GLN A 509 3.21 -4.13 21.23
C GLN A 509 2.79 -3.44 19.92
N THR A 510 3.26 -3.94 18.77
CA THR A 510 3.05 -3.32 17.45
C THR A 510 1.59 -3.16 17.06
N HIS A 511 0.68 -3.93 17.64
CA HIS A 511 -0.77 -3.79 17.45
C HIS A 511 -1.34 -2.50 18.08
N GLN A 512 -0.62 -1.87 19.01
CA GLN A 512 -0.97 -0.59 19.66
C GLN A 512 -0.10 0.58 19.16
N VAL A 513 1.04 0.31 18.54
CA VAL A 513 1.96 1.35 18.05
C VAL A 513 1.35 2.04 16.84
N LYS A 514 1.03 3.32 17.00
CA LYS A 514 0.51 4.16 15.91
C LYS A 514 1.61 4.55 14.95
N LEU A 515 1.33 4.45 13.66
CA LEU A 515 2.28 4.86 12.63
C LEU A 515 2.35 6.38 12.53
N VAL A 516 3.48 6.88 12.01
CA VAL A 516 3.62 8.29 11.64
C VAL A 516 2.43 8.76 10.79
N GLY A 517 1.82 9.89 11.14
CA GLY A 517 0.58 10.39 10.53
C GLY A 517 -0.70 10.08 11.33
N ALA A 518 -0.72 9.04 12.17
CA ALA A 518 -1.96 8.53 12.77
C ALA A 518 -2.44 9.27 14.03
N HIS A 519 -1.62 10.07 14.70
CA HIS A 519 -1.89 10.53 16.07
C HIS A 519 -2.90 11.67 16.09
N GLY A 520 -2.69 12.68 15.24
CA GLY A 520 -3.61 13.81 15.05
C GLY A 520 -4.56 13.67 13.87
N PHE A 521 -4.70 12.46 13.29
CA PHE A 521 -5.61 12.24 12.18
C PHE A 521 -7.07 12.38 12.64
N SER A 522 -7.86 13.10 11.85
CA SER A 522 -9.31 13.13 11.99
C SER A 522 -9.94 13.24 10.60
N LYS A 523 -11.18 12.77 10.46
CA LYS A 523 -11.96 12.92 9.21
C LYS A 523 -12.26 14.38 8.84
N THR A 524 -12.06 15.30 9.78
CA THR A 524 -12.26 16.75 9.60
C THR A 524 -10.97 17.54 9.50
N LEU A 525 -9.80 16.89 9.57
CA LEU A 525 -8.49 17.55 9.52
C LEU A 525 -8.32 18.40 8.25
N PHE A 526 -8.87 17.95 7.12
CA PHE A 526 -8.83 18.70 5.85
C PHE A 526 -9.42 20.12 5.98
N ILE A 527 -10.41 20.33 6.85
CA ILE A 527 -11.03 21.65 7.08
C ILE A 527 -9.98 22.61 7.67
N ASN A 528 -9.20 22.14 8.63
CA ASN A 528 -8.13 22.94 9.24
C ASN A 528 -7.04 23.27 8.21
N LEU A 529 -6.67 22.32 7.34
CA LEU A 529 -5.68 22.58 6.29
C LEU A 529 -6.16 23.69 5.33
N ILE A 530 -7.44 23.68 4.94
CA ILE A 530 -8.03 24.74 4.11
C ILE A 530 -8.01 26.08 4.85
N GLN A 531 -8.46 26.11 6.11
CA GLN A 531 -8.57 27.35 6.89
C GLN A 531 -7.21 28.00 7.18
N HIS A 532 -6.16 27.21 7.39
CA HIS A 532 -4.84 27.71 7.76
C HIS A 532 -3.88 27.93 6.58
N PHE A 533 -4.01 27.16 5.49
CA PHE A 533 -3.10 27.25 4.34
C PHE A 533 -3.77 27.68 3.04
N GLY A 534 -5.10 27.70 2.97
CA GLY A 534 -5.84 28.08 1.77
C GLY A 534 -5.63 27.12 0.58
N VAL A 535 -5.42 25.84 0.85
CA VAL A 535 -5.30 24.78 -0.19
C VAL A 535 -6.68 24.34 -0.69
N GLU A 536 -6.77 23.79 -1.92
CA GLU A 536 -8.05 23.30 -2.47
C GLU A 536 -8.61 22.12 -1.68
N THR A 537 -9.93 21.93 -1.73
CA THR A 537 -10.63 20.92 -0.92
C THR A 537 -10.20 19.49 -1.22
N ASP A 538 -10.01 19.14 -2.49
CA ASP A 538 -9.54 17.81 -2.91
C ASP A 538 -8.09 17.56 -2.49
N ILE A 539 -7.22 18.56 -2.60
CA ILE A 539 -5.84 18.54 -2.10
C ILE A 539 -5.84 18.34 -0.57
N ALA A 540 -6.62 19.12 0.18
CA ALA A 540 -6.69 19.01 1.63
C ALA A 540 -7.14 17.61 2.09
N LYS A 541 -8.13 17.02 1.41
CA LYS A 541 -8.59 15.65 1.67
C LYS A 541 -7.50 14.63 1.34
N HIS A 542 -6.88 14.73 0.17
CA HIS A 542 -5.77 13.86 -0.24
C HIS A 542 -4.61 13.90 0.77
N LEU A 543 -4.19 15.09 1.20
CA LEU A 543 -3.12 15.24 2.19
C LEU A 543 -3.51 14.61 3.54
N THR A 544 -4.75 14.82 3.98
CA THR A 544 -5.30 14.22 5.21
C THR A 544 -5.28 12.69 5.14
N GLU A 545 -5.68 12.10 4.02
CA GLU A 545 -5.75 10.65 3.79
C GLU A 545 -4.39 10.01 3.45
N SER A 546 -3.37 10.80 3.05
CA SER A 546 -2.06 10.25 2.67
C SER A 546 -0.97 10.47 3.72
N TYR A 547 -1.10 11.51 4.53
CA TYR A 547 -0.09 11.94 5.52
C TYR A 547 -0.66 12.06 6.94
N GLY A 548 -1.99 12.03 7.10
CA GLY A 548 -2.62 12.22 8.41
C GLY A 548 -2.20 13.54 9.05
N ASP A 549 -1.73 13.51 10.29
CA ASP A 549 -1.22 14.69 10.99
C ASP A 549 0.05 15.29 10.35
N ARG A 550 0.78 14.56 9.52
CA ARG A 550 1.93 15.13 8.77
C ARG A 550 1.49 16.04 7.63
N ALA A 551 0.21 16.04 7.28
CA ALA A 551 -0.37 16.97 6.30
C ALA A 551 -0.13 18.44 6.67
N TRP A 552 -0.02 18.78 7.97
CA TRP A 552 0.37 20.12 8.43
C TRP A 552 1.72 20.54 7.84
N THR A 553 2.73 19.67 7.95
CA THR A 553 4.07 19.91 7.41
C THR A 553 4.05 19.97 5.88
N VAL A 554 3.31 19.07 5.23
CA VAL A 554 3.20 19.04 3.76
C VAL A 554 2.56 20.32 3.21
N ALA A 555 1.47 20.78 3.83
CA ALA A 555 0.81 22.03 3.46
C ALA A 555 1.72 23.26 3.69
N ALA A 556 2.50 23.27 4.77
CA ALA A 556 3.48 24.32 5.04
C ALA A 556 4.63 24.35 4.01
N LEU A 557 5.06 23.18 3.53
CA LEU A 557 6.10 23.02 2.49
C LEU A 557 5.59 23.31 1.07
N SER A 558 4.27 23.45 0.89
CA SER A 558 3.67 23.75 -0.41
C SER A 558 3.87 25.22 -0.77
N SER A 559 4.28 25.51 -2.01
CA SER A 559 4.57 26.89 -2.43
C SER A 559 3.32 27.76 -2.41
N PRO A 560 3.46 29.07 -2.12
CA PRO A 560 2.38 30.03 -2.36
C PRO A 560 2.04 30.11 -3.85
N THR A 561 0.80 30.48 -4.15
CA THR A 561 0.35 30.79 -5.51
C THR A 561 0.07 32.30 -5.65
N GLU A 562 -0.02 32.78 -6.89
CA GLU A 562 -0.43 34.15 -7.21
C GLU A 562 -1.96 34.26 -7.43
N GLN A 563 -2.72 33.24 -7.06
CA GLN A 563 -4.17 33.19 -7.25
C GLN A 563 -4.91 33.60 -5.97
N ARG A 564 -6.16 34.06 -6.12
CA ARG A 564 -7.04 34.33 -4.96
C ARG A 564 -7.29 33.07 -4.13
N PHE A 565 -7.44 31.95 -4.81
CA PHE A 565 -7.56 30.61 -4.22
C PHE A 565 -7.21 29.57 -5.31
N PRO A 566 -6.46 28.51 -4.99
CA PRO A 566 -5.81 28.23 -3.70
C PRO A 566 -4.66 29.20 -3.40
N VAL A 567 -4.42 29.52 -2.14
CA VAL A 567 -3.31 30.40 -1.69
C VAL A 567 -1.97 29.66 -1.71
N ARG A 568 -1.99 28.33 -1.53
CA ARG A 568 -0.80 27.45 -1.53
C ARG A 568 -1.10 26.11 -2.19
N GLY A 569 -0.06 25.43 -2.64
CA GLY A 569 -0.15 24.08 -3.22
C GLY A 569 -0.20 24.13 -4.73
N LEU A 570 0.96 24.18 -5.38
CA LEU A 570 1.04 24.10 -6.83
C LEU A 570 0.93 22.64 -7.25
N ARG A 571 -0.15 22.30 -7.95
CA ARG A 571 -0.37 20.94 -8.47
C ARG A 571 0.80 20.46 -9.33
N ILE A 572 1.26 19.24 -9.12
CA ILE A 572 2.27 18.59 -10.00
C ILE A 572 1.62 18.01 -11.26
N SER A 573 0.33 17.66 -11.18
CA SER A 573 -0.49 17.22 -12.31
C SER A 573 -1.85 17.93 -12.25
N PRO A 574 -2.38 18.46 -13.37
CA PRO A 574 -3.68 19.13 -13.37
C PRO A 574 -4.85 18.18 -13.07
N LEU A 575 -4.69 16.87 -13.30
CA LEU A 575 -5.74 15.87 -13.15
C LEU A 575 -5.86 15.30 -11.73
N TYR A 576 -4.83 15.47 -10.91
CA TYR A 576 -4.71 14.80 -9.62
C TYR A 576 -4.40 15.80 -8.49
N PRO A 577 -4.80 15.50 -7.23
CA PRO A 577 -4.64 16.40 -6.09
C PRO A 577 -3.22 16.41 -5.50
N PHE A 578 -2.21 16.10 -6.31
CA PHE A 578 -0.81 16.03 -5.86
C PHE A 578 -0.13 17.39 -5.97
N VAL A 579 0.60 17.80 -4.94
CA VAL A 579 1.23 19.14 -4.86
C VAL A 579 2.73 19.09 -4.66
N ASP A 580 3.39 20.19 -5.01
CA ASP A 580 4.83 20.39 -4.87
C ASP A 580 5.36 20.20 -3.44
N GLY A 581 4.56 20.51 -2.41
CA GLY A 581 4.92 20.27 -1.01
C GLY A 581 5.14 18.79 -0.67
N GLU A 582 4.46 17.87 -1.36
CA GLU A 582 4.65 16.42 -1.17
C GLU A 582 6.03 15.97 -1.63
N VAL A 583 6.55 16.57 -2.72
CA VAL A 583 7.88 16.25 -3.25
C VAL A 583 8.95 16.65 -2.22
N ARG A 584 8.83 17.85 -1.65
CA ARG A 584 9.75 18.33 -0.61
C ARG A 584 9.66 17.49 0.65
N TYR A 585 8.45 17.15 1.07
CA TYR A 585 8.24 16.29 2.24
C TYR A 585 8.87 14.90 2.04
N ALA A 586 8.64 14.29 0.88
CA ALA A 586 9.20 12.99 0.51
C ALA A 586 10.73 12.96 0.59
N VAL A 587 11.40 14.01 0.10
CA VAL A 587 12.86 14.13 0.15
C VAL A 587 13.34 14.34 1.59
N ARG A 588 12.75 15.31 2.31
CA ARG A 588 13.23 15.75 3.63
C ARG A 588 12.91 14.78 4.77
N HIS A 589 11.83 14.03 4.66
CA HIS A 589 11.28 13.23 5.77
C HIS A 589 11.09 11.75 5.46
N GLU A 590 11.18 11.33 4.20
CA GLU A 590 10.88 9.95 3.79
C GLU A 590 11.93 9.33 2.86
N TYR A 591 13.11 9.95 2.81
CA TYR A 591 14.29 9.51 2.06
C TYR A 591 14.05 9.22 0.58
N ALA A 592 13.18 9.97 -0.09
CA ALA A 592 13.10 9.91 -1.55
C ALA A 592 14.44 10.35 -2.17
N GLN A 593 14.98 9.53 -3.07
CA GLN A 593 16.27 9.77 -3.75
C GLN A 593 16.15 9.67 -5.28
N THR A 594 15.00 9.26 -5.79
CA THR A 594 14.68 9.24 -7.23
C THR A 594 13.27 9.79 -7.50
N ALA A 595 13.03 10.28 -8.73
CA ALA A 595 11.72 10.74 -9.16
C ALA A 595 10.68 9.60 -9.14
N VAL A 596 11.11 8.35 -9.35
CA VAL A 596 10.25 7.16 -9.23
C VAL A 596 9.78 6.95 -7.79
N ASP A 597 10.61 7.23 -6.78
CA ASP A 597 10.21 7.13 -5.36
C ASP A 597 9.00 8.03 -5.09
N VAL A 598 9.02 9.25 -5.63
CA VAL A 598 7.95 10.24 -5.48
C VAL A 598 6.72 9.87 -6.31
N LEU A 599 6.88 9.66 -7.62
CA LEU A 599 5.78 9.42 -8.56
C LEU A 599 5.05 8.10 -8.31
N ALA A 600 5.76 7.07 -7.86
CA ALA A 600 5.20 5.74 -7.77
C ALA A 600 4.94 5.29 -6.32
N ARG A 601 5.63 5.80 -5.30
CA ARG A 601 5.46 5.34 -3.90
C ARG A 601 4.86 6.40 -2.98
N ARG A 602 5.24 7.67 -3.12
CA ARG A 602 4.72 8.75 -2.25
C ARG A 602 3.40 9.32 -2.74
N THR A 603 3.28 9.61 -4.04
CA THR A 603 2.02 10.11 -4.64
C THR A 603 1.19 8.99 -5.27
N ARG A 604 1.86 7.97 -5.83
CA ARG A 604 1.27 6.86 -6.62
C ARG A 604 0.66 7.30 -7.96
N LEU A 605 0.99 8.50 -8.44
CA LEU A 605 0.56 8.98 -9.76
C LEU A 605 0.90 7.99 -10.88
N ALA A 606 2.06 7.34 -10.83
CA ALA A 606 2.45 6.32 -11.82
C ALA A 606 1.52 5.09 -11.84
N PHE A 607 0.88 4.76 -10.71
CA PHE A 607 -0.10 3.70 -10.65
C PHE A 607 -1.50 4.16 -11.06
N LEU A 608 -1.83 5.45 -10.93
CA LEU A 608 -3.14 5.97 -11.30
C LEU A 608 -3.23 6.27 -12.79
N ASN A 609 -2.18 6.87 -13.35
CA ASN A 609 -2.14 7.31 -14.73
C ASN A 609 -0.68 7.48 -15.18
N ALA A 610 -0.20 6.54 -16.00
CA ALA A 610 1.18 6.53 -16.49
C ALA A 610 1.49 7.77 -17.35
N GLN A 611 0.50 8.28 -18.08
CA GLN A 611 0.65 9.46 -18.90
C GLN A 611 0.76 10.74 -18.06
N ALA A 612 -0.13 10.92 -17.09
CA ALA A 612 -0.05 12.06 -16.17
C ALA A 612 1.25 12.03 -15.35
N ALA A 613 1.78 10.84 -15.04
CA ALA A 613 3.08 10.69 -14.40
C ALA A 613 4.24 11.13 -15.32
N LEU A 614 4.22 10.77 -16.61
CA LEU A 614 5.18 11.25 -17.60
C LEU A 614 5.16 12.79 -17.68
N GLU A 615 3.97 13.39 -17.71
CA GLU A 615 3.78 14.84 -17.77
C GLU A 615 4.24 15.57 -16.50
N ALA A 616 4.06 14.95 -15.33
CA ALA A 616 4.53 15.50 -14.05
C ALA A 616 6.05 15.33 -13.83
N THR A 617 6.70 14.43 -14.58
CA THR A 617 8.10 14.04 -14.36
C THR A 617 9.09 15.23 -14.38
N PRO A 618 9.06 16.17 -15.34
CA PRO A 618 10.00 17.29 -15.35
C PRO A 618 9.91 18.14 -14.08
N LYS A 619 8.69 18.48 -13.65
CA LYS A 619 8.44 19.29 -12.45
C LYS A 619 8.91 18.58 -11.17
N VAL A 620 8.67 17.27 -11.06
CA VAL A 620 9.17 16.48 -9.92
C VAL A 620 10.70 16.45 -9.91
N ILE A 621 11.35 16.23 -11.05
CA ILE A 621 12.82 16.22 -11.17
C ILE A 621 13.40 17.59 -10.77
N ASP A 622 12.77 18.69 -11.17
CA ASP A 622 13.27 20.02 -10.85
C ASP A 622 13.18 20.33 -9.36
N ILE A 623 12.04 20.04 -8.72
CA ILE A 623 11.90 20.23 -7.27
C ILE A 623 12.90 19.33 -6.52
N MET A 624 13.05 18.07 -6.91
CA MET A 624 14.03 17.18 -6.29
C MET A 624 15.46 17.65 -6.50
N ALA A 625 15.78 18.20 -7.67
CA ALA A 625 17.10 18.73 -7.95
C ALA A 625 17.44 19.95 -7.11
N GLU A 626 16.47 20.80 -6.80
CA GLU A 626 16.62 21.90 -5.84
C GLU A 626 16.89 21.37 -4.42
N GLU A 627 16.14 20.37 -3.98
CA GLU A 627 16.26 19.80 -2.63
C GLU A 627 17.56 18.99 -2.42
N LEU A 628 18.02 18.29 -3.46
CA LEU A 628 19.17 17.37 -3.41
C LEU A 628 20.42 17.91 -4.11
N ASN A 629 20.37 19.15 -4.63
CA ASN A 629 21.45 19.79 -5.38
C ASN A 629 21.93 18.96 -6.58
N TRP A 630 21.01 18.46 -7.40
CA TRP A 630 21.36 17.63 -8.56
C TRP A 630 21.95 18.44 -9.71
N SER A 631 22.96 17.87 -10.36
CA SER A 631 23.50 18.37 -11.63
C SER A 631 22.53 18.13 -12.80
N ASN A 632 22.72 18.83 -13.91
CA ASN A 632 21.95 18.57 -15.14
C ASN A 632 22.10 17.11 -15.62
N LYS A 633 23.31 16.55 -15.52
CA LYS A 633 23.55 15.13 -15.83
C LYS A 633 22.71 14.20 -14.93
N ARG A 634 22.60 14.52 -13.64
CA ARG A 634 21.76 13.76 -12.70
C ARG A 634 20.28 13.87 -13.05
N LYS A 635 19.80 15.06 -13.45
CA LYS A 635 18.43 15.26 -13.97
C LYS A 635 18.16 14.39 -15.21
N ASP A 636 19.11 14.26 -16.13
CA ASP A 636 18.96 13.43 -17.33
C ASP A 636 18.92 11.92 -17.00
N VAL A 637 19.70 11.48 -16.02
CA VAL A 637 19.62 10.10 -15.48
C VAL A 637 18.24 9.83 -14.90
N GLU A 638 17.69 10.77 -14.12
CA GLU A 638 16.34 10.63 -13.55
C GLU A 638 15.25 10.62 -14.62
N TRP A 639 15.35 11.47 -15.65
CA TRP A 639 14.44 11.44 -16.79
C TRP A 639 14.44 10.05 -17.44
N THR A 640 15.61 9.58 -17.83
CA THR A 640 15.78 8.30 -18.55
C THR A 640 15.25 7.13 -17.73
N ASN A 641 15.62 7.05 -16.45
CA ASN A 641 15.19 5.97 -15.58
C ASN A 641 13.69 6.02 -15.27
N THR A 642 13.12 7.22 -15.14
CA THR A 642 11.68 7.38 -14.87
C THR A 642 10.85 6.99 -16.08
N VAL A 643 11.21 7.44 -17.29
CA VAL A 643 10.49 7.05 -18.52
C VAL A 643 10.56 5.53 -18.74
N LYS A 644 11.73 4.92 -18.52
CA LYS A 644 11.88 3.45 -18.57
C LYS A 644 11.02 2.75 -17.52
N PHE A 645 10.94 3.27 -16.30
CA PHE A 645 10.09 2.70 -15.27
C PHE A 645 8.61 2.78 -15.63
N LEU A 646 8.15 3.85 -16.27
CA LEU A 646 6.75 4.03 -16.67
C LEU A 646 6.28 2.99 -17.71
N GLU A 647 7.20 2.34 -18.46
CA GLU A 647 6.87 1.17 -19.28
C GLU A 647 6.22 0.06 -18.44
N SER A 648 6.75 -0.20 -17.23
CA SER A 648 6.19 -1.18 -16.29
C SER A 648 4.85 -0.78 -15.66
N MET A 649 4.42 0.47 -15.90
CA MET A 649 3.14 1.03 -15.46
C MET A 649 2.14 1.17 -16.63
N GLY A 650 2.46 0.59 -17.80
CA GLY A 650 1.58 0.56 -18.96
C GLY A 650 1.71 1.77 -19.89
N LEU A 651 2.77 2.57 -19.76
CA LEU A 651 3.05 3.66 -20.70
C LEU A 651 3.27 3.08 -22.11
N PRO A 652 2.59 3.60 -23.15
CA PRO A 652 2.73 3.09 -24.51
C PRO A 652 4.16 3.18 -25.04
N LYS A 653 4.59 2.18 -25.81
CA LYS A 653 5.94 2.14 -26.41
C LYS A 653 6.26 3.36 -27.27
N SER A 654 5.26 3.95 -27.93
CA SER A 654 5.38 5.18 -28.71
C SER A 654 5.85 6.38 -27.88
N LYS A 655 5.67 6.35 -26.56
CA LYS A 655 6.03 7.43 -25.63
C LYS A 655 7.34 7.23 -24.89
N LEU A 656 7.95 6.05 -24.99
CA LEU A 656 9.25 5.78 -24.37
C LEU A 656 10.37 6.62 -24.99
N GLY A 657 10.21 7.09 -26.23
CA GLY A 657 11.11 8.03 -26.89
C GLY A 657 10.83 9.51 -26.60
N ALA A 658 9.85 9.83 -25.73
CA ALA A 658 9.53 11.21 -25.42
C ALA A 658 10.72 11.92 -24.77
N THR A 659 11.01 13.14 -25.24
CA THR A 659 12.02 14.00 -24.64
C THR A 659 11.41 14.91 -23.59
N ARG A 660 12.20 15.25 -22.59
CA ARG A 660 11.81 16.20 -21.54
C ARG A 660 11.25 17.51 -22.10
N LYS A 661 11.91 18.06 -23.12
CA LYS A 661 11.50 19.31 -23.81
C LYS A 661 10.15 19.18 -24.52
N GLN A 662 9.84 18.02 -25.12
CA GLN A 662 8.53 17.79 -25.74
C GLN A 662 7.42 17.84 -24.69
N VAL A 663 7.63 17.22 -23.53
CA VAL A 663 6.67 17.23 -22.42
C VAL A 663 6.49 18.64 -21.85
N GLU A 664 7.59 19.34 -21.54
CA GLU A 664 7.54 20.71 -21.00
C GLU A 664 6.87 21.71 -21.95
N SER A 665 7.03 21.53 -23.26
CA SER A 665 6.41 22.41 -24.26
C SER A 665 4.94 22.09 -24.55
N GLY A 666 4.40 20.99 -23.99
CA GLY A 666 3.06 20.49 -24.32
C GLY A 666 2.90 20.02 -25.76
N LYS A 667 4.01 19.87 -26.51
CA LYS A 667 4.03 19.48 -27.93
C LYS A 667 4.20 17.97 -28.13
N MET A 668 3.60 17.16 -27.25
CA MET A 668 3.39 15.76 -27.61
C MET A 668 2.33 15.73 -28.71
N ASP A 669 2.62 15.06 -29.82
CA ASP A 669 1.69 14.97 -30.94
C ASP A 669 0.40 14.29 -30.46
N PHE A 670 -0.64 15.09 -30.20
CA PHE A 670 -1.90 14.62 -29.65
C PHE A 670 -2.85 14.21 -30.77
N LYS A 671 -3.03 15.07 -31.79
CA LYS A 671 -4.04 14.92 -32.84
C LYS A 671 -3.88 13.65 -33.68
N ASP A 672 -2.65 13.26 -34.03
CA ASP A 672 -2.40 12.09 -34.88
C ASP A 672 -2.04 10.84 -34.07
N SER A 673 -2.04 10.95 -32.73
CA SER A 673 -1.71 9.83 -31.86
C SER A 673 -2.82 8.78 -31.81
N VAL A 674 -2.41 7.54 -31.55
CA VAL A 674 -3.30 6.43 -31.17
C VAL A 674 -4.24 6.84 -30.02
N GLU A 675 -3.81 7.79 -29.17
CA GLU A 675 -4.55 8.25 -28.01
C GLU A 675 -5.71 9.19 -28.32
N TYR A 676 -5.56 10.11 -29.28
CA TYR A 676 -6.71 10.94 -29.72
C TYR A 676 -7.83 10.06 -30.24
N LYS A 677 -7.49 9.01 -31.02
CA LYS A 677 -8.43 7.98 -31.48
C LYS A 677 -8.95 7.07 -30.36
N MET A 678 -8.25 6.98 -29.23
CA MET A 678 -8.70 6.22 -28.04
C MET A 678 -9.62 7.05 -27.13
N TYR A 679 -9.35 8.36 -26.98
CA TYR A 679 -10.09 9.26 -26.08
C TYR A 679 -11.29 9.92 -26.77
N SER A 680 -11.20 10.33 -28.03
CA SER A 680 -12.36 10.78 -28.78
C SER A 680 -13.13 9.53 -29.23
N ARG A 681 -14.27 9.28 -28.57
CA ARG A 681 -15.09 8.09 -28.83
C ARG A 681 -15.67 8.06 -30.26
N HIS A 682 -15.57 9.18 -30.97
CA HIS A 682 -15.99 9.44 -32.34
C HIS A 682 -15.00 10.39 -33.04
N ASP A 683 -15.07 10.48 -34.37
CA ASP A 683 -14.57 11.64 -35.12
C ASP A 683 -15.22 12.92 -34.56
N GLN A 684 -14.65 14.09 -34.87
CA GLN A 684 -15.06 15.41 -34.36
C GLN A 684 -16.59 15.57 -34.27
N PRO A 685 -17.11 16.31 -33.26
CA PRO A 685 -18.55 16.53 -33.13
C PRO A 685 -19.16 16.94 -34.46
N GLY A 686 -20.18 16.20 -34.93
CA GLY A 686 -20.81 16.44 -36.23
C GLY A 686 -21.50 17.81 -36.34
N ASP A 687 -21.72 18.47 -35.20
CA ASP A 687 -22.45 19.73 -35.04
C ASP A 687 -21.57 20.81 -34.38
N GLU A 688 -20.33 21.00 -34.83
CA GLU A 688 -19.57 22.19 -34.44
C GLU A 688 -20.20 23.43 -35.11
N LEU A 689 -20.72 24.36 -34.30
CA LEU A 689 -21.29 25.61 -34.80
C LEU A 689 -20.21 26.41 -35.53
N GLU A 690 -20.57 27.02 -36.66
CA GLU A 690 -19.65 27.85 -37.45
C GLU A 690 -19.09 29.05 -36.66
N SER A 691 -19.76 29.47 -35.58
CA SER A 691 -19.27 30.44 -34.60
C SER A 691 -18.02 29.97 -33.87
N ASP A 692 -17.91 28.67 -33.61
CA ASP A 692 -16.90 28.08 -32.74
C ASP A 692 -15.61 27.78 -33.52
N LEU A 693 -15.73 27.60 -34.84
CA LEU A 693 -14.62 27.41 -35.78
C LEU A 693 -13.84 28.70 -36.10
N LYS A 694 -14.42 29.88 -35.89
CA LYS A 694 -13.80 31.17 -36.24
C LYS A 694 -12.63 31.59 -35.33
N GLY A 695 -12.37 30.85 -34.25
CA GLY A 695 -11.35 31.20 -33.25
C GLY A 695 -10.10 30.31 -33.22
N ALA A 696 -10.08 29.16 -33.90
CA ALA A 696 -8.99 28.18 -33.79
C ALA A 696 -8.14 28.13 -35.08
N PRO A 697 -6.87 28.60 -35.07
CA PRO A 697 -6.01 28.51 -36.24
C PRO A 697 -5.62 27.03 -36.48
N GLY A 698 -6.11 26.45 -37.57
CA GLY A 698 -5.57 25.20 -38.13
C GLY A 698 -6.52 24.04 -38.40
N ILE A 699 -7.85 24.21 -38.36
CA ILE A 699 -8.78 23.15 -38.79
C ILE A 699 -9.15 23.40 -40.26
N LYS A 700 -8.60 22.58 -41.18
CA LYS A 700 -8.92 22.65 -42.62
C LYS A 700 -10.27 22.01 -42.91
N LYS A 701 -10.98 22.60 -43.88
CA LYS A 701 -12.37 22.35 -44.31
C LYS A 701 -12.63 21.03 -45.07
N GLU A 702 -11.77 20.04 -44.98
CA GLU A 702 -11.83 18.84 -45.84
C GLU A 702 -12.19 17.60 -45.02
N ALA A 703 -13.44 17.52 -44.58
CA ALA A 703 -14.06 16.28 -44.10
C ALA A 703 -15.06 15.75 -45.16
N PRO A 704 -15.21 14.43 -45.35
CA PRO A 704 -16.07 13.84 -46.40
C PRO A 704 -17.57 14.10 -46.23
N ALA A 705 -17.98 14.73 -45.13
CA ALA A 705 -19.38 15.03 -44.80
C ALA A 705 -19.94 16.30 -45.49
N ASN A 706 -19.15 16.97 -46.32
CA ASN A 706 -19.59 18.12 -47.13
C ASN A 706 -19.95 17.74 -48.59
N ARG A 707 -20.48 16.53 -48.80
CA ARG A 707 -21.15 16.14 -50.06
C ARG A 707 -22.53 15.58 -49.79
#